data_AF-A0AAV7PM06-F1
#
_entry.id   AF-A0AAV7PM06-F1
#
_cell.length_a   1.000
_cell.length_b   1.000
_cell.length_c   1.000
_cell.angle_alpha   90.00
_cell.angle_beta   90.00
_cell.angle_gamma   90.00
#
_symmetry.space_group_name_H-M   'P 1'
#
loop_
_entity.id
_entity.type
_entity.pdbx_description
1 polymer ?
#
loop_
_entity_poly.entity_id
_entity_poly.type
_entity_poly.pdbx_seq_one_letter_code
_entity_poly.pdbx_strand_id
1 'polypeptide(L)'
;MYDEALQEGVLPASLREALIVTILKPGKAAASCDSYRPLLMINIDNKILAKMIAARLQPLMTRLVLPDQSGFIPGRSTAHNLRTFFAVAGSVSADEVAAAVFLDATKAFDSLLWQYLFALLERVGMSRRFVNWIRLLYSQPVARLRMNGCVSEPFAVARGTWQACPLSPLLFAIAMEPLAAFLRQHHSKRGLPCRQRAILISMYADDVALYVRDPARNLDVLLDEIVRFGGVSGVAINWTKSVVLPLSSGTAECRSRYPIVWADGPVRYLCLWLSCDVEMLWLANYGKAMAWLEDRITIWRSLPLSLTGRIAVAKMIVLPKFLYLFINLPLVLTVSFLQRIRSAMIRLVWAGGQPRIAWKTLVLPFEMGGLAAPDLELYYYCAQALFAYYWIRPIRYLLHLAPESDAVWPDGLERVLGCLDRVRPRGIDTVASTVWAWSNILKCSGTNVSFAPSMHVAAAGDEMMFRDSQLWSFLQAFDLTTLDDWFVEDRLMSPGEVLGDRPATALYRFFVLRICAMLPTRFPGSPAAPASCSSLEALWSARSPKRLITKLYGCIQEQGEKTGLSARVKWARDVGENITEDAWRACCAHMKELQPNYRLRLIHFKFLHRLYYTPRSLCAMGLRADDICVRCRAPAADFLHLAWACPELYVYWKTVFCEISEMIGQEISPSPVMALLGEMSGVQTAMRHLAGMMLLLAKRRVSICWGRIRSPRASDWLRDAAYCQEQLTNYWELMLAGSRPRDIWAPLRSYLESMSV
;
A
#
# COMPACT_ATOMS: atom_id res chain seq x y z
N MET A 1 32.68 24.31 11.20
CA MET A 1 31.28 24.71 10.90
C MET A 1 30.26 24.20 11.92
N TYR A 2 29.65 23.01 11.86
CA TYR A 2 28.58 22.67 12.82
C TYR A 2 29.05 22.60 14.27
N ASP A 3 30.21 21.97 14.54
CA ASP A 3 30.74 21.87 15.90
C ASP A 3 31.17 23.24 16.47
N GLU A 4 31.74 24.08 15.62
CA GLU A 4 32.06 25.48 15.91
C GLU A 4 30.79 26.29 16.22
N ALA A 5 29.75 26.17 15.39
CA ALA A 5 28.45 26.81 15.63
C ALA A 5 27.80 26.35 16.94
N LEU A 6 28.01 25.08 17.34
CA LEU A 6 27.55 24.58 18.64
C LEU A 6 28.33 25.21 19.80
N GLN A 7 29.65 25.39 19.66
CA GLN A 7 30.48 26.04 20.66
C GLN A 7 30.08 27.51 20.85
N GLU A 8 29.88 28.22 19.74
CA GLU A 8 29.46 29.63 19.73
C GLU A 8 27.95 29.82 20.06
N GLY A 9 27.15 28.76 19.98
CA GLY A 9 25.70 28.80 20.23
C GLY A 9 24.88 29.49 19.13
N VAL A 10 25.47 29.77 17.97
CA VAL A 10 24.82 30.48 16.86
C VAL A 10 25.24 29.92 15.51
N LEU A 11 24.28 29.77 14.60
CA LEU A 11 24.55 29.41 13.21
C LEU A 11 25.04 30.63 12.41
N PRO A 12 25.87 30.43 11.36
CA PRO A 12 26.19 31.48 10.40
C PRO A 12 24.93 32.19 9.87
N ALA A 13 25.02 33.49 9.56
CA ALA A 13 23.88 34.30 9.11
C ALA A 13 23.10 33.65 7.95
N SER A 14 23.81 33.11 6.95
CA SER A 14 23.23 32.42 5.80
C SER A 14 22.43 31.15 6.14
N LEU A 15 22.68 30.53 7.30
CA LEU A 15 21.97 29.34 7.79
C LEU A 15 20.79 29.67 8.70
N ARG A 16 20.72 30.91 9.21
CA ARG A 16 19.63 31.43 10.05
C ARG A 16 18.49 32.03 9.24
N GLU A 17 18.73 32.34 7.97
CA GLU A 17 17.72 32.88 7.06
C GLU A 17 16.78 31.79 6.51
N ALA A 18 15.50 32.14 6.43
CA ALA A 18 14.46 31.32 5.85
C ALA A 18 13.53 32.13 4.95
N LEU A 19 13.01 31.50 3.90
CA LEU A 19 12.07 32.12 2.97
C LEU A 19 10.67 31.53 3.16
N ILE A 20 9.70 32.36 3.55
CA ILE A 20 8.30 31.97 3.65
C ILE A 20 7.65 32.11 2.28
N VAL A 21 7.14 31.00 1.75
CA VAL A 21 6.35 30.96 0.52
C VAL A 21 4.92 30.55 0.86
N THR A 22 3.92 31.23 0.31
CA THR A 22 2.52 30.94 0.61
C THR A 22 1.87 30.10 -0.50
N ILE A 23 1.06 29.12 -0.10
CA ILE A 23 0.22 28.34 -1.02
C ILE A 23 -1.25 28.60 -0.69
N LEU A 24 -2.03 29.00 -1.70
CA LEU A 24 -3.47 29.17 -1.54
C LEU A 24 -4.16 27.82 -1.31
N LYS A 25 -4.95 27.71 -0.25
CA LYS A 25 -5.75 26.52 0.04
C LYS A 25 -6.84 26.36 -1.04
N PRO A 26 -7.02 25.15 -1.61
CA PRO A 26 -8.03 24.92 -2.65
C PRO A 26 -9.44 25.37 -2.21
N GLY A 27 -10.14 26.10 -3.08
CA GLY A 27 -11.52 26.54 -2.86
C GLY A 27 -11.70 27.61 -1.79
N LYS A 28 -10.63 28.28 -1.35
CA LYS A 28 -10.69 29.41 -0.41
C LYS A 28 -10.46 30.74 -1.12
N ALA A 29 -11.03 31.82 -0.58
CA ALA A 29 -10.94 33.16 -1.16
C ALA A 29 -9.51 33.71 -1.08
N ALA A 30 -8.94 34.09 -2.23
CA ALA A 30 -7.58 34.63 -2.32
C ALA A 30 -7.38 35.96 -1.57
N ALA A 31 -8.47 36.69 -1.26
CA ALA A 31 -8.39 37.95 -0.51
C ALA A 31 -8.14 37.77 1.01
N SER A 32 -8.34 36.56 1.56
CA SER A 32 -8.16 36.32 2.99
C SER A 32 -6.78 35.73 3.28
N CYS A 33 -6.05 36.32 4.23
CA CYS A 33 -4.74 35.81 4.67
C CYS A 33 -4.83 34.36 5.21
N ASP A 34 -5.91 34.00 5.88
CA ASP A 34 -6.10 32.65 6.45
C ASP A 34 -6.30 31.55 5.38
N SER A 35 -6.60 31.97 4.14
CA SER A 35 -6.67 31.08 2.98
C SER A 35 -5.30 30.56 2.56
N TYR A 36 -4.20 31.16 3.01
CA TYR A 36 -2.85 30.76 2.62
C TYR A 36 -2.21 29.85 3.67
N ARG A 37 -1.41 28.89 3.19
CA ARG A 37 -0.51 28.08 4.01
C ARG A 37 0.91 28.60 3.85
N PRO A 38 1.55 29.13 4.91
CA PRO A 38 2.96 29.50 4.84
C PRO A 38 3.83 28.24 4.85
N LEU A 39 4.83 28.17 3.97
CA LEU A 39 5.86 27.14 3.95
C LEU A 39 7.21 27.79 4.21
N LEU A 40 7.91 27.33 5.24
CA LEU A 40 9.21 27.86 5.60
C LEU A 40 10.32 27.11 4.86
N MET A 41 10.91 27.77 3.86
CA MET A 41 12.05 27.25 3.11
C MET A 41 13.34 27.62 3.82
N ILE A 42 13.79 26.74 4.72
CA ILE A 42 15.10 26.84 5.38
C ILE A 42 16.24 26.37 4.47
N ASN A 43 17.47 26.84 4.77
CA ASN A 43 18.71 26.45 4.09
C ASN A 43 18.91 24.91 4.06
N ILE A 44 19.52 24.38 2.99
CA ILE A 44 19.77 22.94 2.82
C ILE A 44 20.69 22.38 3.90
N ASP A 45 21.76 23.08 4.27
CA ASP A 45 22.68 22.67 5.35
C ASP A 45 21.93 22.58 6.67
N ASN A 46 21.08 23.57 6.96
CA ASN A 46 20.20 23.54 8.12
C ASN A 46 19.23 22.34 8.08
N LYS A 47 18.67 21.98 6.90
CA LYS A 47 17.88 20.74 6.73
C LYS A 47 18.69 19.47 6.98
N ILE A 48 19.96 19.44 6.57
CA ILE A 48 20.86 18.29 6.82
C ILE A 48 21.06 18.13 8.33
N LEU A 49 21.41 19.20 9.04
CA LEU A 49 21.57 19.16 10.50
C LEU A 49 20.26 18.73 11.20
N ALA A 50 19.13 19.34 10.85
CA ALA A 50 17.83 18.95 11.37
C ALA A 50 17.51 17.47 11.08
N LYS A 51 17.85 16.96 9.89
CA LYS A 51 17.65 15.56 9.51
C LYS A 51 18.54 14.63 10.33
N MET A 52 19.79 15.00 10.60
CA MET A 52 20.71 14.24 11.45
C MET A 52 20.19 14.10 12.88
N ILE A 53 19.62 15.18 13.43
CA ILE A 53 19.00 15.17 14.76
C ILE A 53 17.72 14.31 14.74
N ALA A 54 16.87 14.51 13.74
CA ALA A 54 15.63 13.75 13.57
C ALA A 54 15.89 12.24 13.45
N ALA A 55 16.91 11.84 12.68
CA ALA A 55 17.29 10.43 12.52
C ALA A 55 17.73 9.77 13.83
N ARG A 56 18.37 10.53 14.74
CA ARG A 56 18.75 10.05 16.08
C ARG A 56 17.56 10.00 17.05
N LEU A 57 16.61 10.92 16.90
CA LEU A 57 15.41 10.98 17.76
C LEU A 57 14.37 9.93 17.35
N GLN A 58 14.23 9.64 16.06
CA GLN A 58 13.18 8.79 15.49
C GLN A 58 13.02 7.41 16.17
N PRO A 59 14.10 6.66 16.51
CA PRO A 59 13.98 5.37 17.20
C PRO A 59 13.44 5.47 18.63
N LEU A 60 13.54 6.65 19.26
CA LEU A 60 13.08 6.90 20.63
C LEU A 60 11.62 7.33 20.68
N MET A 61 11.03 7.77 19.56
CA MET A 61 9.70 8.37 19.52
C MET A 61 8.60 7.48 20.10
N THR A 62 8.66 6.17 19.87
CA THR A 62 7.66 5.23 20.41
C THR A 62 7.77 5.02 21.92
N ARG A 63 8.89 5.41 22.53
CA ARG A 63 9.10 5.41 23.99
C ARG A 63 8.73 6.75 24.63
N LEU A 64 8.96 7.84 23.90
CA LEU A 64 8.72 9.21 24.37
C LEU A 64 7.26 9.64 24.25
N VAL A 65 6.58 9.17 23.21
CA VAL A 65 5.21 9.57 22.87
C VAL A 65 4.32 8.33 22.93
N LEU A 66 3.28 8.40 23.76
CA LEU A 66 2.41 7.27 24.04
C LEU A 66 1.36 7.05 22.94
N PRO A 67 0.67 5.90 22.92
CA PRO A 67 -0.12 5.42 21.78
C PRO A 67 -1.27 6.33 21.34
N ASP A 68 -1.78 7.19 22.20
CA ASP A 68 -2.85 8.14 21.83
C ASP A 68 -2.43 9.15 20.76
N GLN A 69 -1.13 9.35 20.50
CA GLN A 69 -0.63 10.20 19.40
C GLN A 69 -0.07 9.38 18.24
N SER A 70 -0.72 9.40 17.08
CA SER A 70 -0.26 8.66 15.88
C SER A 70 0.44 9.51 14.83
N GLY A 71 0.35 10.84 14.91
CA GLY A 71 0.92 11.74 13.90
C GLY A 71 2.44 11.73 13.92
N PHE A 72 3.05 11.47 12.76
CA PHE A 72 4.51 11.50 12.55
C PHE A 72 5.33 10.51 13.40
N ILE A 73 4.68 9.56 14.08
CA ILE A 73 5.36 8.52 14.85
C ILE A 73 5.60 7.29 13.96
N PRO A 74 6.85 6.74 13.92
CA PRO A 74 7.14 5.54 13.13
C PRO A 74 6.23 4.36 13.50
N GLY A 75 5.67 3.72 12.47
CA GLY A 75 4.77 2.56 12.64
C GLY A 75 3.34 2.91 13.03
N ARG A 76 3.01 4.19 13.24
CA ARG A 76 1.65 4.68 13.47
C ARG A 76 1.10 5.31 12.18
N SER A 77 -0.23 5.34 12.05
CA SER A 77 -0.91 5.84 10.85
C SER A 77 -2.29 6.39 11.20
N THR A 78 -2.90 7.16 10.29
CA THR A 78 -4.27 7.70 10.43
C THR A 78 -5.30 6.61 10.75
N ALA A 79 -5.05 5.40 10.28
CA ALA A 79 -5.97 4.29 10.42
C ALA A 79 -6.15 3.85 11.88
N HIS A 80 -5.12 4.00 12.72
CA HIS A 80 -5.21 3.70 14.15
C HIS A 80 -6.20 4.65 14.85
N ASN A 81 -6.14 5.96 14.55
CA ASN A 81 -7.06 6.94 15.10
C ASN A 81 -8.49 6.72 14.61
N LEU A 82 -8.65 6.42 13.32
CA LEU A 82 -9.98 6.22 12.73
C LEU A 82 -10.62 4.92 13.23
N ARG A 83 -9.85 3.85 13.40
CA ARG A 83 -10.34 2.62 14.04
C ARG A 83 -10.65 2.81 15.52
N THR A 84 -9.86 3.62 16.23
CA THR A 84 -10.18 4.03 17.61
C THR A 84 -11.50 4.76 17.66
N PHE A 85 -11.75 5.72 16.75
CA PHE A 85 -13.03 6.40 16.64
C PHE A 85 -14.18 5.40 16.45
N PHE A 86 -14.10 4.50 15.47
CA PHE A 86 -15.17 3.55 15.19
C PHE A 86 -15.39 2.54 16.32
N ALA A 87 -14.30 2.08 16.97
CA ALA A 87 -14.39 1.17 18.10
C ALA A 87 -15.04 1.83 19.33
N VAL A 88 -14.71 3.09 19.62
CA VAL A 88 -15.32 3.86 20.70
C VAL A 88 -16.78 4.17 20.38
N ALA A 89 -17.07 4.72 19.20
CA ALA A 89 -18.42 5.07 18.79
C ALA A 89 -19.37 3.86 18.78
N GLY A 90 -18.88 2.70 18.33
CA GLY A 90 -19.65 1.45 18.35
C GLY A 90 -19.81 0.80 19.74
N SER A 91 -19.07 1.26 20.75
CA SER A 91 -19.17 0.77 22.14
C SER A 91 -20.12 1.59 23.01
N VAL A 92 -20.60 2.73 22.51
CA VAL A 92 -21.55 3.59 23.22
C VAL A 92 -22.90 2.89 23.32
N SER A 93 -23.44 2.80 24.53
CA SER A 93 -24.76 2.19 24.75
C SER A 93 -25.88 3.18 24.43
N ALA A 94 -27.08 2.68 24.10
CA ALA A 94 -28.22 3.55 23.76
C ALA A 94 -28.60 4.52 24.90
N ASP A 95 -28.38 4.11 26.15
CA ASP A 95 -28.70 4.88 27.35
C ASP A 95 -27.56 5.82 27.79
N GLU A 96 -26.37 5.74 27.18
CA GLU A 96 -25.24 6.60 27.50
C GLU A 96 -25.30 7.90 26.69
N VAL A 97 -25.11 9.05 27.33
CA VAL A 97 -24.91 10.33 26.63
C VAL A 97 -23.44 10.50 26.28
N ALA A 98 -23.12 10.62 24.99
CA ALA A 98 -21.74 10.59 24.50
C ALA A 98 -21.53 11.50 23.27
N ALA A 99 -20.33 12.07 23.17
CA ALA A 99 -19.93 12.85 22.00
C ALA A 99 -18.44 12.66 21.67
N ALA A 100 -18.12 12.76 20.38
CA ALA A 100 -16.75 12.93 19.89
C ALA A 100 -16.51 14.42 19.60
N VAL A 101 -15.46 15.01 20.18
CA VAL A 101 -15.09 16.41 19.98
C VAL A 101 -13.78 16.46 19.18
N PHE A 102 -13.84 17.04 17.98
CA PHE A 102 -12.69 17.24 17.12
C PHE A 102 -12.21 18.68 17.25
N LEU A 103 -11.03 18.87 17.83
CA LEU A 103 -10.44 20.17 18.07
C LEU A 103 -9.43 20.51 16.97
N ASP A 104 -9.56 21.71 16.42
CA ASP A 104 -8.62 22.28 15.45
C ASP A 104 -7.68 23.23 16.19
N ALA A 105 -6.36 23.09 16.02
CA ALA A 105 -5.41 24.00 16.63
C ALA A 105 -5.13 25.22 15.73
N THR A 106 -5.17 26.42 16.31
CA THR A 106 -4.87 27.66 15.60
C THR A 106 -3.38 27.74 15.28
N LYS A 107 -3.03 27.54 14.00
CA LYS A 107 -1.66 27.66 13.47
C LYS A 107 -0.66 26.87 14.32
N ALA A 108 -0.99 25.61 14.62
CA ALA A 108 -0.34 24.79 15.65
C ALA A 108 1.20 24.80 15.60
N PHE A 109 1.78 24.59 14.41
CA PHE A 109 3.22 24.61 14.24
C PHE A 109 3.81 25.99 14.52
N ASP A 110 3.12 27.07 14.16
CA ASP A 110 3.61 28.45 14.25
C ASP A 110 3.45 29.05 15.66
N SER A 111 2.68 28.41 16.54
CA SER A 111 2.29 28.96 17.85
C SER A 111 3.10 28.43 19.03
N LEU A 112 3.78 27.28 18.87
CA LEU A 112 4.54 26.63 19.94
C LEU A 112 5.67 27.52 20.51
N LEU A 113 5.69 27.71 21.84
CA LEU A 113 6.72 28.48 22.53
C LEU A 113 8.01 27.68 22.69
N TRP A 114 9.15 28.26 22.31
CA TRP A 114 10.45 27.60 22.39
C TRP A 114 10.91 27.37 23.82
N GLN A 115 10.63 28.31 24.73
CA GLN A 115 10.98 28.16 26.15
C GLN A 115 10.32 26.92 26.76
N TYR A 116 9.03 26.71 26.49
CA TYR A 116 8.31 25.50 26.86
C TYR A 116 8.95 24.25 26.26
N LEU A 117 9.21 24.27 24.94
CA LEU A 117 9.80 23.13 24.25
C LEU A 117 11.16 22.72 24.85
N PHE A 118 12.06 23.67 25.10
CA PHE A 118 13.38 23.36 25.67
C PHE A 118 13.29 22.84 27.10
N ALA A 119 12.45 23.46 27.94
CA ALA A 119 12.21 22.99 29.30
C ALA A 119 11.63 21.57 29.32
N LEU A 120 10.71 21.27 28.41
CA LEU A 120 10.14 19.94 28.26
C LEU A 120 11.19 18.91 27.85
N LEU A 121 12.03 19.20 26.84
CA LEU A 121 13.05 18.28 26.37
C LEU A 121 14.06 17.93 27.49
N GLU A 122 14.43 18.91 28.31
CA GLU A 122 15.26 18.69 29.50
C GLU A 122 14.53 17.84 30.54
N ARG A 123 13.24 18.12 30.80
CA ARG A 123 12.41 17.37 31.76
C ARG A 123 12.20 15.91 31.37
N VAL A 124 12.10 15.63 30.07
CA VAL A 124 12.01 14.28 29.49
C VAL A 124 13.32 13.49 29.64
N GLY A 125 14.41 14.15 30.06
CA GLY A 125 15.70 13.52 30.33
C GLY A 125 16.64 13.50 29.12
N MET A 126 16.41 14.35 28.12
CA MET A 126 17.38 14.51 27.03
C MET A 126 18.65 15.18 27.53
N SER A 127 19.81 14.69 27.09
CA SER A 127 21.09 15.29 27.48
C SER A 127 21.16 16.76 27.08
N ARG A 128 21.78 17.59 27.93
CA ARG A 128 21.98 19.02 27.66
C ARG A 128 22.66 19.27 26.32
N ARG A 129 23.63 18.43 25.94
CA ARG A 129 24.29 18.48 24.63
C ARG A 129 23.30 18.33 23.48
N PHE A 130 22.38 17.37 23.57
CA PHE A 130 21.36 17.15 22.54
C PHE A 130 20.35 18.31 22.47
N VAL A 131 19.90 18.82 23.61
CA VAL A 131 19.02 20.00 23.67
C VAL A 131 19.71 21.24 23.09
N ASN A 132 21.02 21.42 23.32
CA ASN A 132 21.78 22.53 22.75
C ASN A 132 21.86 22.48 21.22
N TRP A 133 21.95 21.29 20.62
CA TRP A 133 21.84 21.16 19.15
C TRP A 133 20.48 21.61 18.63
N ILE A 134 19.40 21.35 19.37
CA ILE A 134 18.07 21.83 19.00
C ILE A 134 17.98 23.34 19.19
N ARG A 135 18.46 23.88 20.33
CA ARG A 135 18.53 25.33 20.58
C ARG A 135 19.30 26.07 19.50
N LEU A 136 20.40 25.50 19.01
CA LEU A 136 21.20 26.06 17.93
C LEU A 136 20.37 26.30 16.65
N LEU A 137 19.47 25.37 16.29
CA LEU A 137 18.56 25.55 15.15
C LEU A 137 17.64 26.77 15.36
N TYR A 138 17.10 26.94 16.56
CA TYR A 138 16.19 28.05 16.89
C TYR A 138 16.92 29.31 17.37
N SER A 139 18.24 29.41 17.20
CA SER A 139 19.05 30.55 17.65
C SER A 139 18.95 31.70 16.64
N GLN A 140 18.21 32.75 17.02
CA GLN A 140 18.04 34.00 16.24
C GLN A 140 17.63 33.77 14.76
N PRO A 141 16.59 32.97 14.45
CA PRO A 141 16.17 32.77 13.08
C PRO A 141 15.52 34.02 12.49
N VAL A 142 15.80 34.24 11.21
CA VAL A 142 15.31 35.39 10.44
C VAL A 142 14.51 34.86 9.26
N ALA A 143 13.33 35.41 9.02
CA ALA A 143 12.49 35.04 7.89
C ALA A 143 12.26 36.22 6.94
N ARG A 144 12.10 35.91 5.66
CA ARG A 144 11.61 36.83 4.63
C ARG A 144 10.36 36.25 3.98
N LEU A 145 9.38 37.08 3.62
CA LEU A 145 8.17 36.65 2.94
C LEU A 145 8.35 36.81 1.43
N ARG A 146 8.07 35.76 0.65
CA ARG A 146 8.03 35.81 -0.82
C ARG A 146 6.60 35.72 -1.32
N MET A 147 6.15 36.75 -2.01
CA MET A 147 4.83 36.81 -2.65
C MET A 147 4.96 37.42 -4.04
N ASN A 148 4.37 36.78 -5.05
CA ASN A 148 4.32 37.27 -6.43
C ASN A 148 5.69 37.67 -7.02
N GLY A 149 6.77 36.95 -6.65
CA GLY A 149 8.13 37.25 -7.10
C GLY A 149 8.89 38.27 -6.24
N CYS A 150 8.21 39.05 -5.41
CA CYS A 150 8.82 40.01 -4.49
C CYS A 150 9.21 39.35 -3.17
N VAL A 151 10.26 39.87 -2.53
CA VAL A 151 10.77 39.40 -1.22
C VAL A 151 10.74 40.56 -0.23
N SER A 152 10.21 40.34 0.96
CA SER A 152 10.15 41.35 2.01
C SER A 152 11.51 41.61 2.67
N GLU A 153 11.56 42.69 3.45
CA GLU A 153 12.59 42.87 4.47
C GLU A 153 12.59 41.70 5.47
N PRO A 154 13.77 41.39 6.05
CA PRO A 154 13.91 40.31 7.02
C PRO A 154 13.24 40.69 8.35
N PHE A 155 12.58 39.72 8.99
CA PHE A 155 12.01 39.88 10.32
C PHE A 155 12.40 38.69 11.21
N ALA A 156 12.53 38.96 12.52
CA ALA A 156 12.86 37.93 13.49
C ALA A 156 11.67 36.99 13.72
N VAL A 157 11.95 35.68 13.76
CA VAL A 157 10.97 34.68 14.22
C VAL A 157 11.23 34.42 15.69
N ALA A 158 10.18 34.42 16.51
CA ALA A 158 10.30 34.28 17.98
C ALA A 158 9.67 33.01 18.55
N ARG A 159 8.84 32.31 17.77
CA ARG A 159 8.13 31.10 18.18
C ARG A 159 7.79 30.22 16.99
N GLY A 160 7.29 29.03 17.28
CA GLY A 160 6.84 28.06 16.30
C GLY A 160 7.95 27.12 15.85
N THR A 161 7.55 25.91 15.48
CA THR A 161 8.40 24.94 14.79
C THR A 161 8.31 25.16 13.29
N TRP A 162 9.43 24.97 12.60
CA TRP A 162 9.52 25.25 11.17
C TRP A 162 8.70 24.26 10.34
N GLN A 163 7.70 24.76 9.61
CA GLN A 163 6.98 23.96 8.63
C GLN A 163 7.95 23.52 7.52
N ALA A 164 7.90 22.24 7.13
CA ALA A 164 8.83 21.58 6.19
C ALA A 164 10.25 21.27 6.71
N CYS A 165 10.54 21.52 8.00
CA CYS A 165 11.75 20.98 8.64
C CYS A 165 11.55 19.50 9.01
N PRO A 166 12.53 18.60 8.77
CA PRO A 166 12.41 17.17 9.08
C PRO A 166 12.32 16.86 10.59
N LEU A 167 12.78 17.76 11.46
CA LEU A 167 12.78 17.59 12.92
C LEU A 167 11.48 18.08 13.58
N SER A 168 10.88 19.15 13.05
CA SER A 168 9.71 19.82 13.63
C SER A 168 8.54 18.87 13.97
N PRO A 169 8.15 17.91 13.12
CA PRO A 169 7.02 17.03 13.43
C PRO A 169 7.26 16.16 14.68
N LEU A 170 8.51 15.74 14.91
CA LEU A 170 8.90 14.94 16.08
C LEU A 170 8.86 15.78 17.35
N LEU A 171 9.39 17.01 17.28
CA LEU A 171 9.36 17.97 18.39
C LEU A 171 7.94 18.36 18.75
N PHE A 172 7.07 18.57 17.75
CA PHE A 172 5.67 18.88 17.97
C PHE A 172 4.93 17.72 18.65
N ALA A 173 5.16 16.48 18.22
CA ALA A 173 4.57 15.31 18.86
C ALA A 173 4.99 15.18 20.34
N ILE A 174 6.27 15.43 20.66
CA ILE A 174 6.76 15.47 22.06
C ILE A 174 6.09 16.62 22.82
N ALA A 175 5.98 17.79 22.21
CA ALA A 175 5.38 18.98 22.81
C ALA A 175 3.91 18.79 23.20
N MET A 176 3.17 17.93 22.48
CA MET A 176 1.78 17.59 22.77
C MET A 176 1.62 16.46 23.82
N GLU A 177 2.67 15.67 24.09
CA GLU A 177 2.59 14.54 25.04
C GLU A 177 2.15 14.97 26.46
N PRO A 178 2.56 16.12 27.03
CA PRO A 178 2.08 16.53 28.35
C PRO A 178 0.56 16.73 28.44
N LEU A 179 -0.07 17.28 27.39
CA LEU A 179 -1.54 17.40 27.32
C LEU A 179 -2.18 16.02 27.34
N ALA A 180 -1.68 15.13 26.48
CA ALA A 180 -2.13 13.75 26.38
C ALA A 180 -1.98 13.01 27.72
N ALA A 181 -0.81 13.10 28.35
CA ALA A 181 -0.52 12.47 29.63
C ALA A 181 -1.42 12.97 30.75
N PHE A 182 -1.75 14.26 30.75
CA PHE A 182 -2.69 14.85 31.70
C PHE A 182 -4.10 14.28 31.52
N LEU A 183 -4.63 14.34 30.29
CA LEU A 183 -5.97 13.81 29.98
C LEU A 183 -6.06 12.30 30.20
N ARG A 184 -4.96 11.56 29.96
CA ARG A 184 -4.89 10.10 30.14
C ARG A 184 -5.25 9.66 31.56
N GLN A 185 -4.92 10.46 32.56
CA GLN A 185 -5.23 10.20 33.98
C GLN A 185 -6.74 10.17 34.26
N HIS A 186 -7.56 10.74 33.37
CA HIS A 186 -9.00 10.86 33.52
C HIS A 186 -9.80 9.92 32.60
N HIS A 187 -9.14 8.99 31.90
CA HIS A 187 -9.79 8.04 30.99
C HIS A 187 -10.99 7.33 31.62
N SER A 188 -10.81 6.71 32.78
CA SER A 188 -11.87 5.91 33.43
C SER A 188 -13.09 6.74 33.87
N LYS A 189 -12.89 8.03 34.16
CA LYS A 189 -13.94 8.92 34.68
C LYS A 189 -14.69 9.64 33.57
N ARG A 190 -13.99 10.10 32.54
CA ARG A 190 -14.52 11.04 31.52
C ARG A 190 -14.51 10.47 30.10
N GLY A 191 -13.70 9.45 29.86
CA GLY A 191 -13.60 8.79 28.56
C GLY A 191 -14.80 7.89 28.28
N LEU A 192 -14.97 7.54 27.00
CA LEU A 192 -15.98 6.59 26.58
C LEU A 192 -15.46 5.15 26.71
N PRO A 193 -16.34 4.18 27.05
CA PRO A 193 -15.95 2.79 27.12
C PRO A 193 -15.52 2.30 25.74
N CYS A 194 -14.43 1.55 25.70
CA CYS A 194 -13.99 0.77 24.57
C CYS A 194 -13.56 -0.59 25.12
N ARG A 195 -14.55 -1.46 25.30
CA ARG A 195 -14.40 -2.79 25.91
C ARG A 195 -13.80 -2.72 27.31
N GLN A 196 -12.59 -3.26 27.51
CA GLN A 196 -11.96 -3.36 28.84
C GLN A 196 -11.34 -2.05 29.34
N ARG A 197 -11.29 -1.00 28.52
CA ARG A 197 -10.72 0.30 28.89
C ARG A 197 -11.61 1.45 28.46
N ALA A 198 -11.47 2.58 29.12
CA ALA A 198 -12.03 3.83 28.64
C ALA A 198 -10.98 4.60 27.82
N ILE A 199 -11.43 5.26 26.75
CA ILE A 199 -10.59 6.08 25.87
C ILE A 199 -11.15 7.50 25.91
N LEU A 200 -10.29 8.46 26.25
CA LEU A 200 -10.66 9.89 26.26
C LEU A 200 -10.05 10.67 25.10
N ILE A 201 -8.84 10.33 24.67
CA ILE A 201 -8.10 11.13 23.68
C ILE A 201 -7.46 10.25 22.59
N SER A 202 -7.49 10.77 21.36
CA SER A 202 -6.66 10.33 20.24
C SER A 202 -6.20 11.54 19.45
N MET A 203 -4.93 11.58 19.05
CA MET A 203 -4.30 12.71 18.37
C MET A 203 -3.59 12.25 17.10
N TYR A 204 -3.63 13.08 16.08
CA TYR A 204 -2.81 12.94 14.89
C TYR A 204 -2.12 14.27 14.61
N ALA A 205 -0.91 14.40 15.12
CA ALA A 205 -0.19 15.67 15.19
C ALA A 205 -0.99 16.71 15.97
N ASP A 206 -1.46 17.76 15.30
CA ASP A 206 -2.27 18.85 15.85
C ASP A 206 -3.78 18.57 15.85
N ASP A 207 -4.25 17.59 15.08
CA ASP A 207 -5.65 17.15 15.11
C ASP A 207 -5.92 16.37 16.41
N VAL A 208 -6.76 16.89 17.31
CA VAL A 208 -7.12 16.24 18.58
C VAL A 208 -8.58 15.78 18.53
N ALA A 209 -8.81 14.50 18.81
CA ALA A 209 -10.14 13.93 19.01
C ALA A 209 -10.31 13.55 20.49
N LEU A 210 -11.36 14.08 21.12
CA LEU A 210 -11.79 13.70 22.46
C LEU A 210 -13.05 12.85 22.38
N TYR A 211 -13.13 11.83 23.23
CA TYR A 211 -14.26 10.92 23.36
C TYR A 211 -14.86 11.11 24.75
N VAL A 212 -15.94 11.88 24.82
CA VAL A 212 -16.42 12.42 26.09
C VAL A 212 -17.73 11.74 26.49
N ARG A 213 -17.72 11.10 27.66
CA ARG A 213 -18.92 10.67 28.36
C ARG A 213 -19.59 11.88 29.00
N ASP A 214 -20.91 11.95 28.91
CA ASP A 214 -21.73 13.01 29.52
C ASP A 214 -21.12 14.42 29.32
N PRO A 215 -21.15 14.96 28.08
CA PRO A 215 -20.55 16.25 27.76
C PRO A 215 -21.08 17.39 28.63
N ALA A 216 -22.30 17.29 29.17
CA ALA A 216 -22.87 18.31 30.05
C ALA A 216 -22.05 18.50 31.34
N ARG A 217 -21.46 17.42 31.84
CA ARG A 217 -20.68 17.42 33.09
C ARG A 217 -19.17 17.52 32.87
N ASN A 218 -18.68 16.92 31.79
CA ASN A 218 -17.24 16.71 31.62
C ASN A 218 -16.57 17.69 30.68
N LEU A 219 -17.29 18.31 29.74
CA LEU A 219 -16.66 19.08 28.67
C LEU A 219 -16.04 20.39 29.19
N ASP A 220 -16.72 21.15 30.07
CA ASP A 220 -16.16 22.37 30.68
C ASP A 220 -14.76 22.13 31.28
N VAL A 221 -14.63 21.07 32.10
CA VAL A 221 -13.38 20.75 32.78
C VAL A 221 -12.27 20.38 31.78
N LEU A 222 -12.61 19.62 30.73
CA LEU A 222 -11.66 19.23 29.69
C LEU A 222 -11.20 20.44 28.87
N LEU A 223 -12.11 21.35 28.53
CA LEU A 223 -11.79 22.56 27.78
C LEU A 223 -10.89 23.50 28.59
N ASP A 224 -11.17 23.68 29.88
CA ASP A 224 -10.33 24.47 30.78
C ASP A 224 -8.90 23.91 30.87
N GLU A 225 -8.76 22.59 30.96
CA GLU A 225 -7.46 21.91 30.99
C GLU A 225 -6.66 22.17 29.70
N ILE A 226 -7.32 22.14 28.54
CA ILE A 226 -6.66 22.42 27.26
C ILE A 226 -6.30 23.90 27.13
N VAL A 227 -7.14 24.82 27.60
CA VAL A 227 -6.84 26.26 27.63
C VAL A 227 -5.62 26.53 28.52
N ARG A 228 -5.54 25.90 29.70
CA ARG A 228 -4.35 26.01 30.58
C ARG A 228 -3.09 25.48 29.91
N PHE A 229 -3.18 24.33 29.26
CA PHE A 229 -2.07 23.79 28.46
C PHE A 229 -1.65 24.77 27.35
N GLY A 230 -2.61 25.38 26.66
CA GLY A 230 -2.37 26.39 25.64
C GLY A 230 -1.66 27.63 26.18
N GLY A 231 -1.97 28.05 27.40
CA GLY A 231 -1.28 29.16 28.08
C GLY A 231 0.22 28.91 28.32
N VAL A 232 0.62 27.66 28.54
CA VAL A 232 2.03 27.28 28.78
C VAL A 232 2.76 26.90 27.49
N SER A 233 2.10 26.16 26.59
CA SER A 233 2.69 25.66 25.35
C SER A 233 2.67 26.67 24.20
N GLY A 234 1.73 27.62 24.23
CA GLY A 234 1.40 28.53 23.13
C GLY A 234 0.38 27.98 22.12
N VAL A 235 -0.01 26.70 22.22
CA VAL A 235 -0.97 26.08 21.29
C VAL A 235 -2.40 26.46 21.68
N ALA A 236 -3.06 27.26 20.84
CA ALA A 236 -4.45 27.67 21.07
C ALA A 236 -5.44 26.87 20.22
N ILE A 237 -6.65 26.62 20.73
CA ILE A 237 -7.74 25.99 19.97
C ILE A 237 -8.40 27.02 19.04
N ASN A 238 -8.80 26.57 17.85
CA ASN A 238 -9.69 27.27 16.94
C ASN A 238 -11.13 26.81 17.18
N TRP A 239 -11.87 27.55 18.01
CA TRP A 239 -13.24 27.18 18.39
C TRP A 239 -14.23 27.14 17.21
N THR A 240 -14.05 28.02 16.22
CA THR A 240 -14.97 28.11 15.06
C THR A 240 -14.78 26.99 14.04
N LYS A 241 -13.62 26.31 14.05
CA LYS A 241 -13.34 25.13 13.23
C LYS A 241 -13.46 23.81 13.98
N SER A 242 -13.42 23.87 15.31
CA SER A 242 -13.65 22.71 16.15
C SER A 242 -15.12 22.29 16.07
N VAL A 243 -15.37 20.99 16.15
CA VAL A 243 -16.69 20.42 15.89
C VAL A 243 -16.98 19.24 16.81
N VAL A 244 -18.21 19.19 17.30
CA VAL A 244 -18.74 18.08 18.10
C VAL A 244 -19.62 17.20 17.23
N LEU A 245 -19.34 15.90 17.21
CA LEU A 245 -20.20 14.87 16.65
C LEU A 245 -20.92 14.14 17.80
N PRO A 246 -22.25 14.32 17.95
CA PRO A 246 -23.05 13.51 18.86
C PRO A 246 -22.92 12.02 18.52
N LEU A 247 -22.66 11.18 19.52
CA LEU A 247 -22.62 9.72 19.34
C LEU A 247 -23.91 9.03 19.80
N SER A 248 -24.70 9.69 20.64
CA SER A 248 -25.99 9.21 21.13
C SER A 248 -27.02 10.33 21.27
N SER A 249 -28.29 9.95 21.49
CA SER A 249 -29.36 10.89 21.84
C SER A 249 -29.11 11.49 23.23
N GLY A 250 -29.48 12.76 23.43
CA GLY A 250 -29.36 13.44 24.74
C GLY A 250 -28.27 14.52 24.84
N THR A 251 -27.51 14.78 23.77
CA THR A 251 -26.53 15.89 23.76
C THR A 251 -27.14 17.25 23.39
N ALA A 252 -28.44 17.31 23.10
CA ALA A 252 -29.12 18.50 22.58
C ALA A 252 -29.04 19.69 23.56
N GLU A 253 -29.21 19.42 24.86
CA GLU A 253 -29.15 20.43 25.92
C GLU A 253 -27.76 21.07 26.06
N CYS A 254 -26.71 20.39 25.60
CA CYS A 254 -25.34 20.90 25.63
C CYS A 254 -25.02 21.85 24.47
N ARG A 255 -25.84 21.88 23.41
CA ARG A 255 -25.51 22.58 22.16
C ARG A 255 -25.31 24.08 22.35
N SER A 256 -26.10 24.71 23.23
CA SER A 256 -26.06 26.14 23.50
C SER A 256 -24.99 26.56 24.53
N ARG A 257 -24.43 25.60 25.28
CA ARG A 257 -23.50 25.89 26.39
C ARG A 257 -22.07 26.19 25.93
N TYR A 258 -21.66 25.66 24.78
CA TYR A 258 -20.27 25.70 24.33
C TYR A 258 -20.11 26.46 23.00
N PRO A 259 -19.04 27.25 22.82
CA PRO A 259 -18.76 27.97 21.57
C PRO A 259 -18.15 27.06 20.49
N ILE A 260 -18.60 25.81 20.41
CA ILE A 260 -18.12 24.79 19.46
C ILE A 260 -19.28 24.41 18.53
N VAL A 261 -19.00 24.20 17.26
CA VAL A 261 -20.03 23.81 16.28
C VAL A 261 -20.50 22.38 16.57
N TRP A 262 -21.80 22.18 16.76
CA TRP A 262 -22.39 20.84 16.89
C TRP A 262 -22.90 20.37 15.52
N ALA A 263 -22.43 19.21 15.08
CA ALA A 263 -22.78 18.69 13.77
C ALA A 263 -24.12 17.93 13.79
N ASP A 264 -24.96 18.21 12.80
CA ASP A 264 -26.19 17.46 12.51
C ASP A 264 -25.98 16.34 11.46
N GLY A 265 -24.74 16.15 11.02
CA GLY A 265 -24.40 15.18 9.98
C GLY A 265 -22.91 14.82 9.99
N PRO A 266 -22.39 14.23 8.91
CA PRO A 266 -21.03 13.74 8.88
C PRO A 266 -19.98 14.82 9.12
N VAL A 267 -18.97 14.51 9.92
CA VAL A 267 -17.88 15.42 10.30
C VAL A 267 -16.59 15.05 9.59
N ARG A 268 -15.83 16.04 9.11
CA ARG A 268 -14.54 15.77 8.47
C ARG A 268 -13.41 15.61 9.51
N TYR A 269 -12.81 14.43 9.59
CA TYR A 269 -11.62 14.15 10.40
C TYR A 269 -10.64 13.26 9.62
N LEU A 270 -9.35 13.60 9.64
CA LEU A 270 -8.29 12.87 8.91
C LEU A 270 -8.66 12.55 7.45
N CYS A 271 -9.14 13.57 6.73
CA CYS A 271 -9.56 13.49 5.33
C CYS A 271 -10.76 12.58 5.02
N LEU A 272 -11.46 12.03 6.02
CA LEU A 272 -12.71 11.28 5.85
C LEU A 272 -13.89 12.03 6.44
N TRP A 273 -15.08 11.74 5.93
CA TRP A 273 -16.33 12.14 6.57
C TRP A 273 -16.75 11.03 7.54
N LEU A 274 -16.91 11.34 8.82
CA LEU A 274 -17.26 10.40 9.87
C LEU A 274 -18.73 10.55 10.26
N SER A 275 -19.38 9.43 10.49
CA SER A 275 -20.78 9.34 10.91
C SER A 275 -20.99 8.02 11.64
N CYS A 276 -21.89 7.99 12.61
CA CYS A 276 -22.38 6.75 13.23
C CYS A 276 -23.40 6.04 12.33
N ASP A 277 -24.05 6.78 11.43
CA ASP A 277 -24.91 6.24 10.38
C ASP A 277 -24.05 5.67 9.23
N VAL A 278 -24.25 4.38 8.97
CA VAL A 278 -23.51 3.59 7.97
C VAL A 278 -23.75 4.09 6.54
N GLU A 279 -24.98 4.46 6.20
CA GLU A 279 -25.35 4.92 4.87
C GLU A 279 -24.74 6.29 4.59
N MET A 280 -24.84 7.22 5.55
CA MET A 280 -24.22 8.53 5.46
C MET A 280 -22.69 8.45 5.42
N LEU A 281 -22.10 7.56 6.22
CA LEU A 281 -20.66 7.28 6.19
C LEU A 281 -20.24 6.77 4.82
N TRP A 282 -20.99 5.84 4.24
CA TRP A 282 -20.72 5.28 2.92
C TRP A 282 -20.85 6.33 1.81
N LEU A 283 -21.97 7.06 1.77
CA LEU A 283 -22.28 8.03 0.72
C LEU A 283 -21.27 9.19 0.72
N ALA A 284 -20.96 9.70 1.91
CA ALA A 284 -20.04 10.83 2.06
C ALA A 284 -18.60 10.50 1.66
N ASN A 285 -18.20 9.22 1.65
CA ASN A 285 -16.85 8.78 1.29
C ASN A 285 -16.81 8.01 -0.03
N TYR A 286 -17.37 6.79 -0.08
CA TYR A 286 -17.36 5.94 -1.27
C TYR A 286 -18.20 6.50 -2.41
N GLY A 287 -19.34 7.13 -2.11
CA GLY A 287 -20.15 7.84 -3.10
C GLY A 287 -19.36 8.96 -3.80
N LYS A 288 -18.72 9.84 -3.01
CA LYS A 288 -17.84 10.90 -3.54
C LYS A 288 -16.63 10.36 -4.28
N ALA A 289 -16.04 9.25 -3.83
CA ALA A 289 -14.91 8.61 -4.50
C ALA A 289 -15.29 8.02 -5.86
N MET A 290 -16.49 7.45 -5.97
CA MET A 290 -17.02 6.98 -7.25
C MET A 290 -17.31 8.14 -8.20
N ALA A 291 -17.95 9.21 -7.74
CA ALA A 291 -18.17 10.41 -8.56
C ALA A 291 -16.83 10.97 -9.09
N TRP A 292 -15.84 11.09 -8.20
CA TRP A 292 -14.49 11.49 -8.57
C TRP A 292 -13.86 10.54 -9.61
N LEU A 293 -14.06 9.22 -9.51
CA LEU A 293 -13.52 8.27 -10.49
C LEU A 293 -14.16 8.46 -11.87
N GLU A 294 -15.47 8.69 -11.95
CA GLU A 294 -16.15 8.97 -13.23
C GLU A 294 -15.65 10.28 -13.86
N ASP A 295 -15.42 11.33 -13.07
CA ASP A 295 -14.79 12.57 -13.55
C ASP A 295 -13.40 12.30 -14.11
N ARG A 296 -12.60 11.48 -13.43
CA ARG A 296 -11.26 11.10 -13.90
C ARG A 296 -11.33 10.30 -15.20
N ILE A 297 -12.25 9.36 -15.33
CA ILE A 297 -12.44 8.60 -16.58
C ILE A 297 -12.68 9.55 -17.75
N THR A 298 -13.52 10.58 -17.55
CA THR A 298 -13.81 11.59 -18.56
C THR A 298 -12.56 12.39 -18.94
N ILE A 299 -11.79 12.87 -17.96
CA ILE A 299 -10.56 13.63 -18.18
C ILE A 299 -9.49 12.78 -18.88
N TRP A 300 -9.23 11.57 -18.40
CA TRP A 300 -8.17 10.72 -18.94
C TRP A 300 -8.50 10.13 -20.31
N ARG A 301 -9.79 10.08 -20.68
CA ARG A 301 -10.24 9.67 -22.00
C ARG A 301 -9.84 10.67 -23.10
N SER A 302 -9.74 11.97 -22.78
CA SER A 302 -9.35 12.97 -23.78
C SER A 302 -7.85 12.98 -24.08
N LEU A 303 -7.03 12.42 -23.17
CA LEU A 303 -5.58 12.35 -23.33
C LEU A 303 -5.17 11.14 -24.18
N PRO A 304 -4.21 11.29 -25.11
CA PRO A 304 -3.76 10.22 -26.01
C PRO A 304 -2.83 9.22 -25.30
N LEU A 305 -3.33 8.56 -24.25
CA LEU A 305 -2.57 7.61 -23.45
C LEU A 305 -2.63 6.19 -24.03
N SER A 306 -1.48 5.52 -24.03
CA SER A 306 -1.39 4.09 -24.34
C SER A 306 -2.11 3.23 -23.28
N LEU A 307 -2.33 1.94 -23.57
CA LEU A 307 -2.89 0.99 -22.59
C LEU A 307 -2.06 0.94 -21.29
N THR A 308 -0.74 0.85 -21.41
CA THR A 308 0.18 0.85 -20.25
C THR A 308 0.17 2.20 -19.53
N GLY A 309 0.04 3.31 -20.26
CA GLY A 309 -0.12 4.65 -19.68
C GLY A 309 -1.39 4.78 -18.84
N ARG A 310 -2.53 4.28 -19.33
CA ARG A 310 -3.80 4.28 -18.58
C ARG A 310 -3.76 3.37 -17.36
N ILE A 311 -3.09 2.22 -17.44
CA ILE A 311 -2.82 1.36 -16.28
C ILE A 311 -1.91 2.08 -15.27
N ALA A 312 -0.91 2.83 -15.72
CA ALA A 312 -0.06 3.63 -14.84
C ALA A 312 -0.86 4.71 -14.11
N VAL A 313 -1.76 5.41 -14.80
CA VAL A 313 -2.73 6.34 -14.18
C VAL A 313 -3.57 5.64 -13.11
N ALA A 314 -4.12 4.46 -13.43
CA ALA A 314 -4.88 3.67 -12.47
C ALA A 314 -4.04 3.33 -11.22
N LYS A 315 -2.77 2.96 -11.38
CA LYS A 315 -1.85 2.64 -10.28
C LYS A 315 -1.42 3.85 -9.44
N MET A 316 -1.17 4.98 -10.08
CA MET A 316 -0.57 6.16 -9.44
C MET A 316 -1.60 7.13 -8.87
N ILE A 317 -2.84 7.10 -9.37
CA ILE A 317 -3.87 8.08 -9.03
C ILE A 317 -5.11 7.42 -8.43
N VAL A 318 -5.68 6.42 -9.11
CA VAL A 318 -6.93 5.79 -8.65
C VAL A 318 -6.68 4.86 -7.46
N LEU A 319 -5.73 3.95 -7.57
CA LEU A 319 -5.41 2.99 -6.52
C LEU A 319 -5.09 3.68 -5.18
N PRO A 320 -4.21 4.70 -5.08
CA PRO A 320 -3.93 5.34 -3.79
C PRO A 320 -5.15 6.02 -3.16
N LYS A 321 -6.04 6.61 -3.98
CA LYS A 321 -7.28 7.24 -3.51
C LYS A 321 -8.22 6.23 -2.86
N PHE A 322 -8.45 5.09 -3.51
CA PHE A 322 -9.30 4.02 -2.99
C PHE A 322 -8.62 3.27 -1.84
N LEU A 323 -7.31 3.02 -1.94
CA LEU A 323 -6.54 2.33 -0.90
C LEU A 323 -6.58 3.10 0.42
N TYR A 324 -6.55 4.43 0.39
CA TYR A 324 -6.77 5.25 1.59
C TYR A 324 -8.14 4.97 2.23
N LEU A 325 -9.21 4.87 1.44
CA LEU A 325 -10.54 4.51 1.96
C LEU A 325 -10.56 3.10 2.53
N PHE A 326 -10.01 2.13 1.78
CA PHE A 326 -10.01 0.73 2.18
C PHE A 326 -9.22 0.45 3.45
N ILE A 327 -8.16 1.21 3.73
CA ILE A 327 -7.37 1.06 4.96
C ILE A 327 -8.12 1.66 6.16
N ASN A 328 -8.81 2.78 5.96
CA ASN A 328 -9.28 3.62 7.07
C ASN A 328 -10.78 3.44 7.38
N LEU A 329 -11.60 2.94 6.46
CA LEU A 329 -13.03 2.71 6.65
C LEU A 329 -13.31 1.21 6.87
N PRO A 330 -13.79 0.79 8.05
CA PRO A 330 -14.12 -0.61 8.35
C PRO A 330 -15.53 -0.95 7.83
N LEU A 331 -15.77 -0.70 6.54
CA LEU A 331 -17.05 -0.96 5.90
C LEU A 331 -16.93 -2.12 4.94
N VAL A 332 -17.88 -3.04 5.02
CA VAL A 332 -17.97 -4.11 4.04
C VAL A 332 -18.62 -3.65 2.76
N LEU A 333 -17.85 -3.77 1.68
CA LEU A 333 -18.28 -3.41 0.35
C LEU A 333 -19.18 -4.49 -0.24
N THR A 334 -20.32 -4.07 -0.78
CA THR A 334 -21.24 -4.98 -1.47
C THR A 334 -20.63 -5.48 -2.78
N VAL A 335 -21.02 -6.69 -3.19
CA VAL A 335 -20.59 -7.28 -4.46
C VAL A 335 -20.95 -6.38 -5.65
N SER A 336 -22.13 -5.74 -5.61
CA SER A 336 -22.57 -4.79 -6.64
C SER A 336 -21.66 -3.57 -6.73
N PHE A 337 -21.18 -3.05 -5.61
CA PHE A 337 -20.24 -1.93 -5.58
C PHE A 337 -18.86 -2.32 -6.12
N LEU A 338 -18.35 -3.49 -5.71
CA LEU A 338 -17.09 -4.02 -6.22
C LEU A 338 -17.14 -4.23 -7.75
N GLN A 339 -18.26 -4.76 -8.27
CA GLN A 339 -18.51 -4.88 -9.70
C GLN A 339 -18.59 -3.52 -10.40
N ARG A 340 -19.20 -2.51 -9.77
CA ARG A 340 -19.27 -1.14 -10.30
C ARG A 340 -17.87 -0.51 -10.38
N ILE A 341 -17.04 -0.65 -9.34
CA ILE A 341 -15.64 -0.20 -9.36
C ILE A 341 -14.87 -0.91 -10.47
N ARG A 342 -14.97 -2.24 -10.56
CA ARG A 342 -14.30 -3.03 -11.60
C ARG A 342 -14.70 -2.55 -12.99
N SER A 343 -15.99 -2.31 -13.22
CA SER A 343 -16.50 -1.79 -14.48
C SER A 343 -15.94 -0.40 -14.81
N ALA A 344 -15.85 0.49 -13.83
CA ALA A 344 -15.23 1.80 -13.99
C ALA A 344 -13.73 1.69 -14.32
N MET A 345 -13.00 0.79 -13.67
CA MET A 345 -11.58 0.52 -13.96
C MET A 345 -11.37 -0.03 -15.38
N ILE A 346 -12.25 -0.93 -15.85
CA ILE A 346 -12.24 -1.43 -17.22
C ILE A 346 -12.47 -0.26 -18.20
N ARG A 347 -13.48 0.58 -17.96
CA ARG A 347 -13.74 1.77 -18.81
C ARG A 347 -12.55 2.74 -18.82
N LEU A 348 -11.89 2.95 -17.69
CA LEU A 348 -10.68 3.77 -17.60
C LEU A 348 -9.56 3.20 -18.46
N VAL A 349 -9.25 1.91 -18.30
CA VAL A 349 -8.14 1.24 -18.99
C VAL A 349 -8.37 1.15 -20.50
N TRP A 350 -9.62 1.01 -20.94
CA TRP A 350 -9.99 0.95 -22.36
C TRP A 350 -10.47 2.29 -22.94
N ALA A 351 -10.47 3.38 -22.17
CA ALA A 351 -11.02 4.70 -22.53
C ALA A 351 -12.43 4.63 -23.15
N GLY A 352 -13.29 3.82 -22.54
CA GLY A 352 -14.67 3.59 -22.99
C GLY A 352 -14.81 2.68 -24.21
N GLY A 353 -13.71 2.21 -24.79
CA GLY A 353 -13.73 1.21 -25.87
C GLY A 353 -14.03 -0.21 -25.37
N GLN A 354 -14.33 -1.12 -26.29
CA GLN A 354 -14.58 -2.52 -25.98
C GLN A 354 -13.31 -3.23 -25.47
N PRO A 355 -13.36 -3.92 -24.32
CA PRO A 355 -12.24 -4.70 -23.81
C PRO A 355 -11.82 -5.82 -24.76
N ARG A 356 -10.55 -5.84 -25.18
CA ARG A 356 -10.01 -6.92 -26.03
C ARG A 356 -9.39 -8.08 -25.25
N ILE A 357 -9.10 -7.84 -23.98
CA ILE A 357 -8.54 -8.82 -23.05
C ILE A 357 -9.41 -8.81 -21.80
N ALA A 358 -9.65 -10.00 -21.26
CA ALA A 358 -10.35 -10.16 -20.00
C ALA A 358 -9.64 -9.42 -18.85
N TRP A 359 -10.40 -8.80 -17.96
CA TRP A 359 -9.86 -8.06 -16.82
C TRP A 359 -8.92 -8.93 -15.96
N LYS A 360 -9.31 -10.19 -15.70
CA LYS A 360 -8.52 -11.16 -14.94
C LYS A 360 -7.10 -11.31 -15.51
N THR A 361 -6.94 -11.35 -16.84
CA THR A 361 -5.64 -11.45 -17.50
C THR A 361 -4.84 -10.14 -17.40
N LEU A 362 -5.47 -8.97 -17.48
CA LEU A 362 -4.78 -7.69 -17.35
C LEU A 362 -4.20 -7.47 -15.95
N VAL A 363 -4.90 -7.95 -14.93
CA VAL A 363 -4.52 -7.86 -13.51
C VAL A 363 -3.28 -8.70 -13.21
N LEU A 364 -3.07 -9.82 -13.90
CA LEU A 364 -1.93 -10.71 -13.66
C LEU A 364 -0.59 -9.96 -13.73
N PRO A 365 0.41 -10.39 -12.93
CA PRO A 365 1.81 -9.96 -13.09
C PRO A 365 2.31 -10.12 -14.52
N PHE A 366 3.36 -9.34 -14.84
CA PHE A 366 3.96 -9.38 -16.18
C PHE A 366 4.51 -10.75 -16.50
N GLU A 367 5.10 -11.42 -15.50
CA GLU A 367 5.69 -12.75 -15.54
C GLU A 367 4.66 -13.84 -15.87
N MET A 368 3.37 -13.59 -15.61
CA MET A 368 2.27 -14.47 -15.98
C MET A 368 1.56 -14.05 -17.28
N GLY A 369 2.12 -13.07 -17.99
CA GLY A 369 1.61 -12.54 -19.24
C GLY A 369 0.56 -11.44 -19.08
N GLY A 370 0.39 -10.83 -17.90
CA GLY A 370 -0.49 -9.69 -17.70
C GLY A 370 0.20 -8.33 -17.83
N LEU A 371 -0.48 -7.26 -17.40
CA LEU A 371 0.08 -5.89 -17.31
C LEU A 371 0.13 -5.36 -15.87
N ALA A 372 -0.08 -6.26 -14.91
CA ALA A 372 -0.20 -5.97 -13.49
C ALA A 372 -1.23 -4.87 -13.19
N ALA A 373 -2.36 -4.82 -13.90
CA ALA A 373 -3.39 -3.82 -13.64
C ALA A 373 -3.91 -3.95 -12.19
N PRO A 374 -4.16 -2.84 -11.47
CA PRO A 374 -4.53 -2.92 -10.07
C PRO A 374 -5.98 -3.44 -9.92
N ASP A 375 -6.14 -4.56 -9.20
CA ASP A 375 -7.45 -5.07 -8.82
C ASP A 375 -7.88 -4.49 -7.48
N LEU A 376 -8.78 -3.51 -7.52
CA LEU A 376 -9.22 -2.78 -6.34
C LEU A 376 -9.98 -3.65 -5.34
N GLU A 377 -10.61 -4.74 -5.76
CA GLU A 377 -11.28 -5.67 -4.85
C GLU A 377 -10.26 -6.44 -4.02
N LEU A 378 -9.24 -7.01 -4.66
CA LEU A 378 -8.16 -7.70 -3.94
C LEU A 378 -7.39 -6.73 -3.03
N TYR A 379 -7.12 -5.51 -3.50
CA TYR A 379 -6.50 -4.47 -2.66
C TYR A 379 -7.37 -4.09 -1.46
N TYR A 380 -8.69 -4.09 -1.61
CA TYR A 380 -9.62 -3.86 -0.51
C TYR A 380 -9.51 -4.96 0.54
N TYR A 381 -9.52 -6.25 0.14
CA TYR A 381 -9.32 -7.35 1.08
C TYR A 381 -7.96 -7.25 1.80
N CYS A 382 -6.87 -7.02 1.05
CA CYS A 382 -5.53 -6.86 1.64
C CYS A 382 -5.45 -5.66 2.61
N ALA A 383 -6.13 -4.56 2.31
CA ALA A 383 -6.15 -3.38 3.17
C ALA A 383 -6.93 -3.62 4.48
N GLN A 384 -8.08 -4.31 4.41
CA GLN A 384 -8.87 -4.67 5.60
C GLN A 384 -8.16 -5.71 6.47
N ALA A 385 -7.45 -6.65 5.84
CA ALA A 385 -6.67 -7.68 6.53
C ALA A 385 -5.37 -7.15 7.16
N LEU A 386 -4.96 -5.90 6.85
CA LEU A 386 -3.76 -5.28 7.40
C LEU A 386 -3.71 -5.35 8.94
N PHE A 387 -4.85 -5.19 9.60
CA PHE A 387 -4.92 -5.14 11.06
C PHE A 387 -4.79 -6.51 11.73
N ALA A 388 -5.11 -7.60 11.01
CA ALA A 388 -4.83 -8.95 11.49
C ALA A 388 -3.32 -9.13 11.77
N TYR A 389 -2.45 -8.55 10.94
CA TYR A 389 -1.01 -8.57 11.19
C TYR A 389 -0.61 -7.88 12.51
N TYR A 390 -1.26 -6.76 12.87
CA TYR A 390 -0.98 -6.08 14.14
C TYR A 390 -1.49 -6.84 15.35
N TRP A 391 -2.58 -7.61 15.21
CA TRP A 391 -3.05 -8.53 16.26
C TRP A 391 -2.10 -9.72 16.45
N ILE A 392 -1.49 -10.20 15.35
CA ILE A 392 -0.58 -11.36 15.34
C ILE A 392 0.79 -11.05 15.93
N ARG A 393 1.30 -9.85 15.72
CA ARG A 393 2.59 -9.43 16.30
C ARG A 393 2.38 -8.35 17.34
N PRO A 394 2.31 -8.73 18.64
CA PRO A 394 2.33 -7.77 19.72
C PRO A 394 3.73 -7.16 19.83
N ILE A 395 4.03 -6.20 18.96
CA ILE A 395 5.02 -5.21 19.34
C ILE A 395 4.36 -4.45 20.49
N ARG A 396 4.88 -4.57 21.72
CA ARG A 396 4.22 -4.10 22.97
C ARG A 396 3.56 -2.72 22.87
N TYR A 397 4.12 -1.79 22.10
CA TYR A 397 3.54 -0.44 21.90
C TYR A 397 2.41 -0.36 20.87
N LEU A 398 2.26 -1.33 19.96
CA LEU A 398 1.20 -1.40 18.95
C LEU A 398 -0.11 -1.97 19.50
N LEU A 399 -0.08 -2.81 20.54
CA LEU A 399 -1.26 -3.35 21.22
C LEU A 399 -2.21 -2.22 21.67
N HIS A 400 -1.65 -1.14 22.22
CA HIS A 400 -2.44 0.01 22.65
C HIS A 400 -3.04 0.82 21.50
N LEU A 401 -2.51 0.70 20.27
CA LEU A 401 -2.97 1.43 19.07
C LEU A 401 -4.12 0.74 18.33
N ALA A 402 -4.40 -0.52 18.65
CA ALA A 402 -5.52 -1.27 18.14
C ALA A 402 -6.47 -1.56 19.31
N PRO A 403 -7.35 -0.64 19.72
CA PRO A 403 -8.30 -0.92 20.82
C PRO A 403 -9.16 -2.16 20.56
N GLU A 404 -9.31 -2.56 19.30
CA GLU A 404 -9.92 -3.83 18.95
C GLU A 404 -9.12 -5.08 19.35
N SER A 405 -7.79 -5.01 19.53
CA SER A 405 -6.98 -6.15 19.98
C SER A 405 -7.40 -6.60 21.38
N ASP A 406 -7.92 -5.70 22.21
CA ASP A 406 -8.39 -6.02 23.56
C ASP A 406 -9.64 -6.94 23.57
N ALA A 407 -10.37 -7.13 22.45
CA ALA A 407 -11.34 -8.26 22.34
C ALA A 407 -10.80 -9.50 21.65
N VAL A 408 -9.72 -9.37 20.90
CA VAL A 408 -9.04 -10.53 20.32
C VAL A 408 -8.22 -11.22 21.42
N TRP A 409 -7.75 -10.46 22.43
CA TRP A 409 -6.80 -10.90 23.44
C TRP A 409 -7.33 -11.55 24.74
N PRO A 410 -8.63 -11.63 25.08
CA PRO A 410 -9.05 -12.45 26.21
C PRO A 410 -8.81 -13.96 25.96
N ASP A 411 -8.86 -14.40 24.69
CA ASP A 411 -8.89 -15.82 24.29
C ASP A 411 -8.00 -16.19 23.08
N GLY A 412 -6.93 -15.43 22.83
CA GLY A 412 -5.86 -15.79 21.88
C GLY A 412 -6.12 -15.48 20.39
N LEU A 413 -5.02 -15.28 19.67
CA LEU A 413 -4.88 -14.94 18.23
C LEU A 413 -5.64 -15.86 17.23
N GLU A 414 -6.04 -16.97 17.77
CA GLU A 414 -6.35 -18.26 17.21
C GLU A 414 -7.77 -18.40 16.71
N ARG A 415 -8.68 -17.87 17.52
CA ARG A 415 -10.10 -17.79 17.20
C ARG A 415 -10.34 -16.91 15.98
N VAL A 416 -9.52 -15.87 15.78
CA VAL A 416 -9.69 -14.92 14.67
C VAL A 416 -9.30 -15.52 13.32
N LEU A 417 -8.28 -16.38 13.29
CA LEU A 417 -7.81 -17.06 12.08
C LEU A 417 -8.51 -18.41 11.85
N GLY A 418 -9.07 -19.03 12.89
CA GLY A 418 -9.85 -20.28 12.80
C GLY A 418 -11.36 -20.09 12.55
N CYS A 419 -11.97 -18.95 12.92
CA CYS A 419 -13.42 -18.68 12.75
C CYS A 419 -13.82 -18.09 11.37
N LEU A 420 -13.12 -18.46 10.29
CA LEU A 420 -13.19 -17.80 8.97
C LEU A 420 -14.53 -17.93 8.26
N ASP A 421 -15.35 -18.92 8.60
CA ASP A 421 -16.60 -19.19 7.90
C ASP A 421 -17.86 -18.68 8.61
N ARG A 422 -17.73 -18.05 9.80
CA ARG A 422 -18.88 -17.72 10.65
C ARG A 422 -19.11 -16.23 10.90
N VAL A 423 -18.19 -15.35 10.51
CA VAL A 423 -18.28 -13.92 10.80
C VAL A 423 -18.78 -13.13 9.59
N ARG A 424 -20.05 -12.69 9.65
CA ARG A 424 -20.59 -11.69 8.72
C ARG A 424 -20.64 -10.33 9.41
N PRO A 425 -19.80 -9.36 9.00
CA PRO A 425 -19.83 -8.02 9.57
C PRO A 425 -21.19 -7.36 9.38
N ARG A 426 -21.67 -6.70 10.43
CA ARG A 426 -22.90 -5.89 10.43
C ARG A 426 -22.54 -4.47 10.83
N GLY A 427 -23.03 -3.49 10.06
CA GLY A 427 -22.74 -2.08 10.31
C GLY A 427 -21.23 -1.77 10.33
N ILE A 428 -20.80 -0.98 11.30
CA ILE A 428 -19.41 -0.56 11.49
C ILE A 428 -18.73 -1.48 12.50
N ASP A 429 -18.18 -2.60 12.02
CA ASP A 429 -17.43 -3.55 12.85
C ASP A 429 -16.01 -3.74 12.32
N THR A 430 -15.04 -3.18 13.05
CA THR A 430 -13.61 -3.20 12.72
C THR A 430 -12.99 -4.59 12.81
N VAL A 431 -13.49 -5.45 13.69
CA VAL A 431 -12.96 -6.81 13.89
C VAL A 431 -13.55 -7.74 12.84
N ALA A 432 -14.88 -7.76 12.74
CA ALA A 432 -15.58 -8.62 11.80
C ALA A 432 -15.21 -8.33 10.35
N SER A 433 -15.02 -7.05 9.98
CA SER A 433 -14.57 -6.68 8.63
C SER A 433 -13.17 -7.21 8.30
N THR A 434 -12.24 -7.16 9.26
CA THR A 434 -10.87 -7.68 9.09
C THR A 434 -10.87 -9.21 8.99
N VAL A 435 -11.62 -9.93 9.84
CA VAL A 435 -11.75 -11.40 9.78
C VAL A 435 -12.39 -11.83 8.46
N TRP A 436 -13.47 -11.16 8.06
CA TRP A 436 -14.15 -11.44 6.81
C TRP A 436 -13.25 -11.20 5.59
N ALA A 437 -12.48 -10.10 5.58
CA ALA A 437 -11.52 -9.84 4.50
C ALA A 437 -10.42 -10.89 4.46
N TRP A 438 -9.95 -11.35 5.62
CA TRP A 438 -8.97 -12.43 5.71
C TRP A 438 -9.50 -13.76 5.15
N SER A 439 -10.73 -14.15 5.50
CA SER A 439 -11.40 -15.32 4.91
C SER A 439 -11.46 -15.24 3.37
N ASN A 440 -11.72 -14.05 2.82
CA ASN A 440 -11.72 -13.85 1.36
C ASN A 440 -10.30 -13.94 0.75
N ILE A 441 -9.26 -13.44 1.43
CA ILE A 441 -7.87 -13.60 0.98
C ILE A 441 -7.53 -15.09 0.84
N LEU A 442 -7.88 -15.89 1.85
CA LEU A 442 -7.62 -17.33 1.85
C LEU A 442 -8.36 -18.04 0.72
N LYS A 443 -9.65 -17.74 0.55
CA LYS A 443 -10.48 -18.24 -0.57
C LYS A 443 -9.88 -17.87 -1.92
N CYS A 444 -9.44 -16.62 -2.12
CA CYS A 444 -8.82 -16.17 -3.37
C CYS A 444 -7.45 -16.81 -3.63
N SER A 445 -6.70 -17.10 -2.57
CA SER A 445 -5.39 -17.72 -2.67
C SER A 445 -5.47 -19.23 -2.93
N GLY A 446 -6.63 -19.87 -2.78
CA GLY A 446 -6.74 -21.33 -2.84
C GLY A 446 -6.01 -22.05 -1.71
N THR A 447 -5.39 -21.30 -0.79
CA THR A 447 -4.88 -21.82 0.47
C THR A 447 -6.09 -22.07 1.37
N ASN A 448 -6.52 -23.33 1.43
CA ASN A 448 -7.09 -23.81 2.69
C ASN A 448 -5.97 -23.61 3.70
N VAL A 449 -6.22 -22.90 4.80
CA VAL A 449 -5.25 -22.81 5.89
C VAL A 449 -5.06 -24.22 6.42
N SER A 450 -4.19 -25.01 5.79
CA SER A 450 -3.67 -26.22 6.38
C SER A 450 -2.64 -25.74 7.38
N PHE A 451 -3.18 -25.42 8.57
CA PHE A 451 -2.51 -25.41 9.86
C PHE A 451 -1.01 -25.17 9.75
N ALA A 452 -0.51 -23.93 9.77
CA ALA A 452 0.94 -23.75 9.94
C ALA A 452 1.36 -24.39 11.28
N PRO A 453 2.55 -25.01 11.41
CA PRO A 453 3.02 -25.53 12.70
C PRO A 453 2.99 -24.47 13.81
N SER A 454 3.28 -23.21 13.44
CA SER A 454 3.25 -22.04 14.33
C SER A 454 1.86 -21.49 14.65
N MET A 455 0.78 -22.06 14.09
CA MET A 455 -0.59 -21.73 14.50
C MET A 455 -0.82 -22.30 15.88
N HIS A 456 -1.60 -21.63 16.72
CA HIS A 456 -1.87 -22.09 18.08
C HIS A 456 -2.96 -23.20 18.06
N VAL A 457 -3.08 -23.97 19.14
CA VAL A 457 -3.98 -25.15 19.19
C VAL A 457 -5.48 -24.80 19.35
N ALA A 458 -5.78 -23.61 19.84
CA ALA A 458 -7.13 -23.08 20.00
C ALA A 458 -7.82 -22.71 18.68
N ALA A 459 -7.06 -22.49 17.61
CA ALA A 459 -7.59 -22.25 16.26
C ALA A 459 -8.20 -23.51 15.64
N ALA A 460 -7.87 -24.70 16.16
CA ALA A 460 -8.33 -25.99 15.66
C ALA A 460 -9.61 -26.51 16.35
N GLY A 461 -10.03 -25.95 17.48
CA GLY A 461 -11.11 -26.52 18.31
C GLY A 461 -12.51 -25.92 18.10
N ASP A 462 -13.51 -26.47 18.82
CA ASP A 462 -14.93 -26.11 18.71
C ASP A 462 -15.39 -24.99 19.66
N GLU A 463 -16.48 -24.29 19.31
CA GLU A 463 -16.99 -23.04 19.92
C GLU A 463 -17.18 -23.09 21.46
N MET A 464 -17.47 -24.29 22.01
CA MET A 464 -17.74 -24.54 23.42
C MET A 464 -16.47 -24.65 24.30
N MET A 465 -15.30 -24.91 23.71
CA MET A 465 -14.09 -25.22 24.47
C MET A 465 -13.34 -23.96 24.93
N PHE A 466 -13.63 -22.80 24.35
CA PHE A 466 -12.77 -21.59 24.48
C PHE A 466 -13.48 -20.38 25.08
N ARG A 467 -14.64 -20.54 25.73
CA ARG A 467 -15.19 -19.51 26.64
C ARG A 467 -14.52 -19.57 28.03
N ASP A 468 -13.58 -20.49 28.22
CA ASP A 468 -12.98 -20.81 29.51
C ASP A 468 -11.54 -20.26 29.59
N SER A 469 -11.38 -19.15 30.32
CA SER A 469 -10.07 -18.55 30.67
C SER A 469 -9.07 -19.54 31.29
N GLN A 470 -9.54 -20.66 31.84
CA GLN A 470 -8.72 -21.68 32.47
C GLN A 470 -7.99 -22.57 31.45
N LEU A 471 -8.52 -22.72 30.23
CA LEU A 471 -7.84 -23.43 29.13
C LEU A 471 -6.61 -22.65 28.67
N TRP A 472 -6.72 -21.33 28.56
CA TRP A 472 -5.58 -20.48 28.21
C TRP A 472 -4.46 -20.56 29.26
N SER A 473 -4.84 -20.48 30.53
CA SER A 473 -3.91 -20.61 31.66
C SER A 473 -3.20 -21.97 31.63
N PHE A 474 -3.90 -23.03 31.23
CA PHE A 474 -3.32 -24.36 31.00
C PHE A 474 -2.29 -24.36 29.85
N LEU A 475 -2.67 -23.89 28.65
CA LEU A 475 -1.79 -23.93 27.48
C LEU A 475 -0.49 -23.12 27.71
N GLN A 476 -0.58 -22.00 28.40
CA GLN A 476 0.59 -21.20 28.80
C GLN A 476 1.42 -21.89 29.88
N ALA A 477 0.80 -22.48 30.90
CA ALA A 477 1.53 -23.14 31.99
C ALA A 477 2.27 -24.40 31.50
N PHE A 478 1.82 -25.03 30.42
CA PHE A 478 2.41 -26.24 29.88
C PHE A 478 3.32 -26.02 28.67
N ASP A 479 3.44 -24.78 28.17
CA ASP A 479 4.12 -24.42 26.91
C ASP A 479 3.57 -25.17 25.69
N LEU A 480 2.24 -25.40 25.65
CA LEU A 480 1.53 -26.15 24.60
C LEU A 480 0.66 -25.23 23.74
N THR A 481 1.24 -24.12 23.32
CA THR A 481 0.48 -23.04 22.68
C THR A 481 0.27 -23.33 21.20
N THR A 482 1.29 -23.80 20.48
CA THR A 482 1.26 -24.06 19.04
C THR A 482 0.73 -25.45 18.70
N LEU A 483 0.32 -25.68 17.45
CA LEU A 483 0.00 -27.01 16.95
C LEU A 483 1.26 -27.87 16.93
N ASP A 484 2.43 -27.31 16.58
CA ASP A 484 3.73 -27.99 16.61
C ASP A 484 4.06 -28.52 18.01
N ASP A 485 3.70 -27.77 19.06
CA ASP A 485 3.90 -28.17 20.46
C ASP A 485 3.16 -29.49 20.83
N TRP A 486 2.24 -29.98 19.99
CA TRP A 486 1.50 -31.24 20.21
C TRP A 486 2.07 -32.42 19.42
N PHE A 487 3.10 -32.22 18.60
CA PHE A 487 3.75 -33.28 17.81
C PHE A 487 5.19 -33.51 18.26
N VAL A 488 5.63 -34.77 18.21
CA VAL A 488 7.03 -35.19 18.41
C VAL A 488 7.40 -36.08 17.23
N GLU A 489 8.48 -35.74 16.52
CA GLU A 489 8.98 -36.52 15.37
C GLU A 489 7.88 -36.85 14.34
N ASP A 490 7.06 -35.86 13.97
CA ASP A 490 5.94 -36.02 13.04
C ASP A 490 4.86 -37.03 13.50
N ARG A 491 4.64 -37.12 14.82
CA ARG A 491 3.55 -37.89 15.43
C ARG A 491 2.87 -37.08 16.53
N LEU A 492 1.53 -37.10 16.56
CA LEU A 492 0.75 -36.51 17.65
C LEU A 492 1.08 -37.17 19.01
N MET A 493 1.36 -36.37 20.03
CA MET A 493 1.60 -36.86 21.39
C MET A 493 0.36 -37.51 22.00
N SER A 494 0.57 -38.59 22.74
CA SER A 494 -0.46 -39.21 23.57
C SER A 494 -0.75 -38.36 24.82
N PRO A 495 -1.95 -38.47 25.42
CA PRO A 495 -2.27 -37.73 26.65
C PRO A 495 -1.28 -37.93 27.80
N GLY A 496 -0.66 -39.11 27.88
CA GLY A 496 0.38 -39.41 28.87
C GLY A 496 1.70 -38.66 28.61
N GLU A 497 2.11 -38.55 27.35
CA GLU A 497 3.32 -37.82 26.94
C GLU A 497 3.16 -36.31 27.15
N VAL A 498 1.96 -35.76 26.88
CA VAL A 498 1.64 -34.34 27.09
C VAL A 498 1.67 -33.93 28.57
N LEU A 499 1.15 -34.79 29.44
CA LEU A 499 1.07 -34.52 30.88
C LEU A 499 2.39 -34.80 31.60
N GLY A 500 3.17 -35.80 31.15
CA GLY A 500 4.40 -36.24 31.80
C GLY A 500 4.22 -36.47 33.30
N ASP A 501 5.22 -36.08 34.09
CA ASP A 501 5.19 -36.11 35.57
C ASP A 501 4.58 -34.84 36.19
N ARG A 502 4.00 -33.94 35.38
CA ARG A 502 3.52 -32.64 35.87
C ARG A 502 2.19 -32.81 36.63
N PRO A 503 2.01 -32.17 37.80
CA PRO A 503 0.74 -32.21 38.51
C PRO A 503 -0.33 -31.46 37.72
N ALA A 504 -1.30 -32.19 37.17
CA ALA A 504 -2.42 -31.63 36.42
C ALA A 504 -3.74 -31.84 37.17
N THR A 505 -4.54 -30.78 37.27
CA THR A 505 -5.91 -30.85 37.80
C THR A 505 -6.78 -31.73 36.91
N ALA A 506 -7.91 -32.23 37.44
CA ALA A 506 -8.87 -33.00 36.64
C ALA A 506 -9.34 -32.23 35.39
N LEU A 507 -9.44 -30.90 35.49
CA LEU A 507 -9.77 -30.02 34.37
C LEU A 507 -8.66 -29.99 33.29
N TYR A 508 -7.39 -29.92 33.68
CA TYR A 508 -6.27 -29.91 32.73
C TYR A 508 -6.14 -31.25 32.01
N ARG A 509 -6.35 -32.37 32.73
CA ARG A 509 -6.43 -33.71 32.12
C ARG A 509 -7.57 -33.80 31.09
N PHE A 510 -8.73 -33.21 31.41
CA PHE A 510 -9.85 -33.11 30.49
C PHE A 510 -9.49 -32.30 29.23
N PHE A 511 -8.79 -31.17 29.37
CA PHE A 511 -8.32 -30.39 28.22
C PHE A 511 -7.37 -31.19 27.32
N VAL A 512 -6.38 -31.87 27.88
CA VAL A 512 -5.44 -32.72 27.12
C VAL A 512 -6.17 -33.81 26.36
N LEU A 513 -7.04 -34.58 27.03
CA LEU A 513 -7.81 -35.65 26.40
C LEU A 513 -8.68 -35.14 25.25
N ARG A 514 -9.32 -33.98 25.45
CA ARG A 514 -10.20 -33.38 24.45
C ARG A 514 -9.44 -32.83 23.25
N ILE A 515 -8.25 -32.24 23.44
CA ILE A 515 -7.39 -31.79 22.34
C ILE A 515 -6.83 -32.99 21.56
N CYS A 516 -6.23 -33.98 22.24
CA CYS A 516 -5.72 -35.19 21.60
C CYS A 516 -6.80 -35.99 20.84
N ALA A 517 -8.05 -35.98 21.31
CA ALA A 517 -9.17 -36.60 20.60
C ALA A 517 -9.70 -35.75 19.43
N MET A 518 -9.63 -34.42 19.56
CA MET A 518 -10.13 -33.49 18.54
C MET A 518 -9.22 -33.44 17.32
N LEU A 519 -7.89 -33.34 17.50
CA LEU A 519 -6.94 -33.15 16.40
C LEU A 519 -7.11 -34.23 15.31
N PRO A 520 -7.18 -35.55 15.61
CA PRO A 520 -7.39 -36.57 14.58
C PRO A 520 -8.74 -36.48 13.85
N THR A 521 -9.82 -36.04 14.53
CA THR A 521 -11.15 -35.89 13.91
C THR A 521 -11.25 -34.70 12.97
N ARG A 522 -10.50 -33.63 13.26
CA ARG A 522 -10.38 -32.46 12.38
C ARG A 522 -9.39 -32.70 11.25
N PHE A 523 -8.48 -33.67 11.40
CA PHE A 523 -7.38 -33.96 10.46
C PHE A 523 -7.35 -35.43 10.01
N PRO A 524 -8.34 -35.89 9.22
CA PRO A 524 -8.31 -37.23 8.65
C PRO A 524 -7.16 -37.34 7.63
N GLY A 525 -6.09 -38.05 7.99
CA GLY A 525 -5.01 -38.45 7.08
C GLY A 525 -3.63 -37.82 7.29
N SER A 526 -3.40 -36.98 8.31
CA SER A 526 -2.04 -36.46 8.65
C SER A 526 -1.64 -36.81 10.08
N PRO A 527 -0.84 -37.86 10.30
CA PRO A 527 -0.15 -38.03 11.57
C PRO A 527 1.07 -37.09 11.71
N ALA A 528 1.57 -36.54 10.58
CA ALA A 528 2.76 -35.69 10.49
C ALA A 528 2.48 -34.20 10.76
N ALA A 529 3.50 -33.46 11.22
CA ALA A 529 3.43 -32.03 11.42
C ALA A 529 3.10 -31.33 10.09
N PRO A 530 2.39 -30.20 10.09
CA PRO A 530 1.97 -29.56 8.85
C PRO A 530 3.17 -29.13 7.98
N ALA A 531 3.25 -29.65 6.75
CA ALA A 531 4.38 -29.41 5.87
C ALA A 531 4.36 -28.00 5.24
N SER A 532 5.50 -27.30 5.38
CA SER A 532 5.95 -26.09 4.67
C SER A 532 5.06 -24.84 4.80
N CYS A 533 5.67 -23.79 5.36
CA CYS A 533 5.07 -22.48 5.54
C CYS A 533 4.68 -21.86 4.18
N SER A 534 3.39 -21.63 3.92
CA SER A 534 2.95 -20.96 2.68
C SER A 534 3.63 -19.58 2.54
N SER A 535 3.76 -19.03 1.32
CA SER A 535 4.36 -17.69 1.13
C SER A 535 3.64 -16.61 1.96
N LEU A 536 2.34 -16.81 2.18
CA LEU A 536 1.49 -16.01 3.05
C LEU A 536 1.83 -16.20 4.54
N GLU A 537 2.11 -17.40 5.02
CA GLU A 537 2.58 -17.61 6.40
C GLU A 537 4.00 -17.07 6.64
N ALA A 538 4.91 -17.18 5.65
CA ALA A 538 6.26 -16.60 5.74
C ALA A 538 6.21 -15.07 5.89
N LEU A 539 5.23 -14.41 5.26
CA LEU A 539 4.99 -12.97 5.44
C LEU A 539 4.58 -12.61 6.87
N TRP A 540 3.81 -13.47 7.52
CA TRP A 540 3.40 -13.30 8.91
C TRP A 540 4.52 -13.61 9.91
N SER A 541 5.42 -14.51 9.52
CA SER A 541 6.65 -14.84 10.23
C SER A 541 7.75 -13.77 10.09
N ALA A 542 7.60 -12.79 9.19
CA ALA A 542 8.58 -11.72 8.99
C ALA A 542 8.46 -10.56 10.01
N ARG A 543 9.61 -10.03 10.49
CA ARG A 543 9.66 -8.82 11.32
C ARG A 543 9.39 -7.57 10.46
N SER A 544 8.19 -6.99 10.59
CA SER A 544 7.78 -5.71 9.96
C SER A 544 7.93 -5.66 8.43
N PRO A 545 6.99 -6.23 7.67
CA PRO A 545 7.00 -6.14 6.23
C PRO A 545 6.64 -4.72 5.80
N LYS A 546 7.65 -3.89 5.48
CA LYS A 546 7.44 -2.73 4.59
C LYS A 546 6.63 -3.22 3.37
N ARG A 547 5.61 -2.46 2.99
CA ARG A 547 4.70 -2.78 1.87
C ARG A 547 3.88 -4.06 2.07
N LEU A 548 3.42 -4.35 3.29
CA LEU A 548 2.60 -5.52 3.62
C LEU A 548 1.43 -5.73 2.63
N ILE A 549 0.59 -4.73 2.39
CA ILE A 549 -0.55 -4.84 1.46
C ILE A 549 -0.10 -5.31 0.06
N THR A 550 1.00 -4.76 -0.46
CA THR A 550 1.54 -5.17 -1.76
C THR A 550 2.06 -6.61 -1.75
N LYS A 551 2.66 -7.04 -0.63
CA LYS A 551 3.13 -8.42 -0.49
C LYS A 551 1.95 -9.41 -0.39
N LEU A 552 0.91 -9.07 0.38
CA LEU A 552 -0.34 -9.85 0.45
C LEU A 552 -0.99 -9.98 -0.93
N TYR A 553 -1.09 -8.87 -1.64
CA TYR A 553 -1.60 -8.84 -3.00
C TYR A 553 -0.79 -9.76 -3.93
N GLY A 554 0.55 -9.72 -3.83
CA GLY A 554 1.44 -10.63 -4.57
C GLY A 554 1.17 -12.10 -4.29
N CYS A 555 1.05 -12.50 -3.02
CA CYS A 555 0.74 -13.88 -2.65
C CYS A 555 -0.59 -14.37 -3.24
N ILE A 556 -1.64 -13.54 -3.19
CA ILE A 556 -2.94 -13.88 -3.80
C ILE A 556 -2.79 -14.07 -5.32
N GLN A 557 -2.00 -13.22 -5.98
CA GLN A 557 -1.79 -13.30 -7.42
C GLN A 557 -0.97 -14.53 -7.85
N GLU A 558 -0.01 -14.97 -7.06
CA GLU A 558 0.82 -16.15 -7.34
C GLU A 558 0.02 -17.46 -7.30
N GLN A 559 -1.01 -17.53 -6.46
CA GLN A 559 -1.79 -18.74 -6.23
C GLN A 559 -3.17 -18.75 -6.91
N GLY A 560 -3.70 -17.59 -7.32
CA GLY A 560 -5.01 -17.49 -7.98
C GLY A 560 -5.09 -18.23 -9.32
N GLU A 561 -6.30 -18.66 -9.70
CA GLU A 561 -6.57 -19.41 -10.94
C GLU A 561 -5.85 -18.83 -12.17
N LYS A 562 -5.03 -19.69 -12.79
CA LYS A 562 -4.03 -19.40 -13.84
C LYS A 562 -4.65 -18.94 -15.16
N THR A 563 -5.25 -17.75 -15.18
CA THR A 563 -5.91 -17.16 -16.35
C THR A 563 -4.94 -16.74 -17.48
N GLY A 564 -3.63 -16.89 -17.29
CA GLY A 564 -2.60 -16.80 -18.34
C GLY A 564 -2.49 -18.05 -19.24
N LEU A 565 -3.12 -19.16 -18.84
CA LEU A 565 -3.09 -20.42 -19.60
C LEU A 565 -3.78 -20.35 -20.95
N SER A 566 -4.83 -19.53 -21.12
CA SER A 566 -5.57 -19.51 -22.40
C SER A 566 -4.69 -19.03 -23.56
N ALA A 567 -3.86 -18.01 -23.34
CA ALA A 567 -2.93 -17.52 -24.35
C ALA A 567 -1.86 -18.57 -24.68
N ARG A 568 -1.26 -19.18 -23.63
CA ARG A 568 -0.27 -20.26 -23.72
C ARG A 568 -0.82 -21.47 -24.49
N VAL A 569 -1.99 -21.98 -24.11
CA VAL A 569 -2.64 -23.15 -24.72
C VAL A 569 -2.92 -22.92 -26.20
N LYS A 570 -3.40 -21.72 -26.56
CA LYS A 570 -3.59 -21.38 -27.98
C LYS A 570 -2.26 -21.29 -28.72
N TRP A 571 -1.20 -20.72 -28.12
CA TRP A 571 0.14 -20.70 -28.75
C TRP A 571 0.73 -22.09 -28.94
N ALA A 572 0.56 -22.99 -27.96
CA ALA A 572 0.99 -24.38 -28.06
C ALA A 572 0.30 -25.09 -29.24
N ARG A 573 -0.99 -24.82 -29.45
CA ARG A 573 -1.75 -25.32 -30.61
C ARG A 573 -1.25 -24.73 -31.93
N ASP A 574 -1.05 -23.41 -31.98
CA ASP A 574 -0.69 -22.69 -33.21
C ASP A 574 0.71 -23.09 -33.71
N VAL A 575 1.67 -23.28 -32.80
CA VAL A 575 3.05 -23.65 -33.15
C VAL A 575 3.25 -25.16 -33.24
N GLY A 576 2.35 -25.95 -32.66
CA GLY A 576 2.48 -27.42 -32.61
C GLY A 576 3.50 -27.91 -31.59
N GLU A 577 3.92 -27.07 -30.64
CA GLU A 577 4.91 -27.37 -29.60
C GLU A 577 4.30 -27.25 -28.20
N ASN A 578 4.70 -28.11 -27.26
CA ASN A 578 4.25 -28.01 -25.88
C ASN A 578 5.04 -26.94 -25.12
N ILE A 579 4.44 -25.77 -24.90
CA ILE A 579 5.05 -24.68 -24.14
C ILE A 579 4.77 -24.92 -22.65
N THR A 580 5.78 -25.30 -21.86
CA THR A 580 5.64 -25.48 -20.40
C THR A 580 5.28 -24.17 -19.69
N GLU A 581 4.74 -24.26 -18.46
CA GLU A 581 4.41 -23.06 -17.69
C GLU A 581 5.66 -22.23 -17.35
N ASP A 582 6.76 -22.88 -17.02
CA ASP A 582 8.03 -22.22 -16.72
C ASP A 582 8.64 -21.56 -17.96
N ALA A 583 8.56 -22.21 -19.13
CA ALA A 583 8.98 -21.60 -20.39
C ALA A 583 8.14 -20.35 -20.72
N TRP A 584 6.82 -20.42 -20.52
CA TRP A 584 5.94 -19.25 -20.70
C TRP A 584 6.29 -18.11 -19.75
N ARG A 585 6.52 -18.43 -18.47
CA ARG A 585 6.92 -17.44 -17.45
C ARG A 585 8.27 -16.81 -17.79
N ALA A 586 9.25 -17.62 -18.22
CA ALA A 586 10.55 -17.15 -18.65
C ALA A 586 10.44 -16.20 -19.85
N CYS A 587 9.64 -16.54 -20.86
CA CYS A 587 9.37 -15.65 -22.01
C CYS A 587 8.78 -14.31 -21.55
N CYS A 588 7.77 -14.35 -20.67
CA CYS A 588 7.12 -13.14 -20.17
C CYS A 588 8.05 -12.28 -19.29
N ALA A 589 8.85 -12.91 -18.42
CA ALA A 589 9.78 -12.25 -17.51
C ALA A 589 10.96 -11.61 -18.26
N HIS A 590 11.58 -12.34 -19.19
CA HIS A 590 12.72 -11.87 -19.98
C HIS A 590 12.41 -10.55 -20.69
N MET A 591 11.19 -10.41 -21.21
CA MET A 591 10.76 -9.23 -21.95
C MET A 591 10.55 -7.97 -21.08
N LYS A 592 10.39 -8.13 -19.76
CA LYS A 592 10.38 -7.02 -18.80
C LYS A 592 11.79 -6.49 -18.56
N GLU A 593 12.79 -7.38 -18.56
CA GLU A 593 14.20 -7.06 -18.30
C GLU A 593 14.84 -6.34 -19.49
N LEU A 594 14.50 -6.73 -20.73
CA LEU A 594 15.13 -6.23 -21.95
C LEU A 594 15.04 -4.71 -22.18
N GLN A 595 13.94 -4.05 -21.77
CA GLN A 595 13.71 -2.64 -22.14
C GLN A 595 12.93 -1.82 -21.12
N PRO A 596 13.40 -0.65 -20.68
CA PRO A 596 12.59 0.30 -19.90
C PRO A 596 11.45 0.95 -20.71
N ASN A 597 11.51 0.97 -22.04
CA ASN A 597 10.52 1.61 -22.91
C ASN A 597 9.17 0.88 -22.92
N TYR A 598 8.15 1.55 -22.37
CA TYR A 598 6.78 1.03 -22.26
C TYR A 598 6.11 0.69 -23.59
N ARG A 599 6.51 1.32 -24.71
CA ARG A 599 5.91 1.07 -26.04
C ARG A 599 6.34 -0.28 -26.60
N LEU A 600 7.63 -0.62 -26.48
CA LEU A 600 8.17 -1.89 -26.93
C LEU A 600 7.60 -3.06 -26.10
N ARG A 601 7.52 -2.90 -24.77
CA ARG A 601 6.83 -3.87 -23.91
C ARG A 601 5.37 -4.10 -24.32
N LEU A 602 4.65 -3.03 -24.68
CA LEU A 602 3.27 -3.14 -25.14
C LEU A 602 3.16 -3.85 -26.50
N ILE A 603 4.11 -3.66 -27.42
CA ILE A 603 4.15 -4.42 -28.69
C ILE A 603 4.26 -5.91 -28.39
N HIS A 604 5.20 -6.31 -27.53
CA HIS A 604 5.33 -7.71 -27.17
C HIS A 604 4.07 -8.28 -26.52
N PHE A 605 3.48 -7.56 -25.57
CA PHE A 605 2.20 -7.94 -24.95
C PHE A 605 1.08 -8.13 -25.98
N LYS A 606 0.99 -7.27 -27.01
CA LYS A 606 0.03 -7.42 -28.10
C LYS A 606 0.28 -8.68 -28.93
N PHE A 607 1.54 -9.11 -29.10
CA PHE A 607 1.87 -10.38 -29.75
C PHE A 607 1.46 -11.56 -28.89
N LEU A 608 1.86 -11.58 -27.60
CA LEU A 608 1.49 -12.65 -26.66
C LEU A 608 -0.02 -12.93 -26.66
N HIS A 609 -0.84 -11.87 -26.72
CA HIS A 609 -2.30 -11.98 -26.70
C HIS A 609 -2.98 -11.88 -28.07
N ARG A 610 -2.24 -11.83 -29.18
CA ARG A 610 -2.77 -11.74 -30.55
C ARG A 610 -3.76 -10.58 -30.76
N LEU A 611 -3.41 -9.39 -30.28
CA LEU A 611 -4.32 -8.23 -30.26
C LEU A 611 -4.42 -7.45 -31.58
N TYR A 612 -3.63 -7.82 -32.57
CA TYR A 612 -3.69 -7.21 -33.89
C TYR A 612 -4.79 -7.87 -34.73
N TYR A 613 -5.62 -7.06 -35.37
CA TYR A 613 -6.67 -7.56 -36.25
C TYR A 613 -6.06 -8.22 -37.49
N THR A 614 -6.56 -9.40 -37.81
CA THR A 614 -6.21 -10.18 -39.00
C THR A 614 -7.35 -10.10 -40.03
N PRO A 615 -7.08 -10.32 -41.34
CA PRO A 615 -8.10 -10.44 -42.37
C PRO A 615 -9.21 -11.41 -41.96
N ARG A 616 -8.85 -12.58 -41.41
CA ARG A 616 -9.81 -13.55 -40.88
C ARG A 616 -10.70 -12.98 -39.77
N SER A 617 -10.12 -12.25 -38.81
CA SER A 617 -10.91 -11.62 -37.74
C SER A 617 -11.80 -10.49 -38.26
N LEU A 618 -11.34 -9.70 -39.24
CA LEU A 618 -12.09 -8.60 -39.84
C LEU A 618 -13.24 -9.11 -40.72
N CYS A 619 -13.01 -10.19 -41.47
CA CYS A 619 -14.03 -10.88 -42.25
C CYS A 619 -15.12 -11.46 -41.34
N ALA A 620 -14.72 -12.13 -40.24
CA ALA A 620 -15.66 -12.65 -39.25
C ALA A 620 -16.48 -11.54 -38.54
N MET A 621 -15.94 -10.31 -38.47
CA MET A 621 -16.65 -9.13 -37.95
C MET A 621 -17.48 -8.39 -39.02
N GLY A 622 -17.48 -8.84 -40.27
CA GLY A 622 -18.14 -8.16 -41.39
C GLY A 622 -17.51 -6.82 -41.81
N LEU A 623 -16.29 -6.52 -41.32
CA LEU A 623 -15.56 -5.30 -41.66
C LEU A 623 -14.69 -5.44 -42.92
N ARG A 624 -14.61 -6.65 -43.48
CA ARG A 624 -13.87 -6.97 -44.69
C ARG A 624 -14.60 -8.07 -45.47
N ALA A 625 -14.52 -8.03 -46.80
CA ALA A 625 -15.19 -8.98 -47.68
C ALA A 625 -14.53 -10.37 -47.74
N ASP A 626 -13.20 -10.43 -47.55
CA ASP A 626 -12.42 -11.67 -47.63
C ASP A 626 -11.47 -11.83 -46.43
N ASP A 627 -11.04 -13.06 -46.17
CA ASP A 627 -10.04 -13.39 -45.15
C ASP A 627 -8.63 -13.58 -45.74
N ILE A 628 -8.39 -13.00 -46.92
CA ILE A 628 -7.17 -13.24 -47.70
C ILE A 628 -6.00 -12.42 -47.17
N CYS A 629 -4.80 -13.01 -47.18
CA CYS A 629 -3.56 -12.35 -46.83
C CYS A 629 -3.27 -11.17 -47.77
N VAL A 630 -2.98 -10.00 -47.20
CA VAL A 630 -2.66 -8.79 -47.97
C VAL A 630 -1.31 -8.85 -48.70
N ARG A 631 -0.45 -9.83 -48.36
CA ARG A 631 0.89 -10.00 -48.95
C ARG A 631 0.91 -11.12 -49.98
N CYS A 632 0.81 -12.37 -49.51
CA CYS A 632 0.93 -13.56 -50.35
C CYS A 632 -0.39 -14.06 -50.95
N ARG A 633 -1.51 -13.39 -50.70
CA ARG A 633 -2.86 -13.76 -51.19
C ARG A 633 -3.37 -15.16 -50.76
N ALA A 634 -2.74 -15.79 -49.77
CA ALA A 634 -3.26 -17.03 -49.18
C ALA A 634 -4.61 -16.81 -48.44
N PRO A 635 -5.56 -17.77 -48.51
CA PRO A 635 -6.85 -17.70 -47.79
C PRO A 635 -6.67 -17.93 -46.29
N ALA A 636 -7.71 -17.63 -45.49
CA ALA A 636 -7.75 -17.88 -44.05
C ALA A 636 -6.59 -17.26 -43.24
N ALA A 637 -6.15 -16.05 -43.61
CA ALA A 637 -4.99 -15.39 -43.01
C ALA A 637 -5.22 -15.05 -41.52
N ASP A 638 -4.71 -15.91 -40.66
CA ASP A 638 -4.74 -15.78 -39.21
C ASP A 638 -3.53 -14.99 -38.66
N PHE A 639 -3.41 -14.97 -37.33
CA PHE A 639 -2.35 -14.20 -36.67
C PHE A 639 -0.97 -14.79 -36.94
N LEU A 640 -0.82 -16.11 -36.84
CA LEU A 640 0.47 -16.79 -37.05
C LEU A 640 0.94 -16.60 -38.48
N HIS A 641 0.04 -16.68 -39.45
CA HIS A 641 0.33 -16.39 -40.86
C HIS A 641 0.89 -14.96 -41.03
N LEU A 642 0.20 -13.95 -40.50
CA LEU A 642 0.64 -12.56 -40.65
C LEU A 642 1.86 -12.16 -39.83
N ALA A 643 2.14 -12.89 -38.75
CA ALA A 643 3.26 -12.63 -37.86
C ALA A 643 4.53 -13.43 -38.24
N TRP A 644 4.38 -14.60 -38.86
CA TRP A 644 5.48 -15.53 -39.15
C TRP A 644 5.34 -16.31 -40.45
N ALA A 645 4.25 -17.07 -40.64
CA ALA A 645 4.19 -18.11 -41.68
C ALA A 645 3.92 -17.61 -43.11
N CYS A 646 3.67 -16.31 -43.31
CA CYS A 646 3.54 -15.73 -44.64
C CYS A 646 4.89 -15.78 -45.37
N PRO A 647 4.97 -16.38 -46.59
CA PRO A 647 6.24 -16.51 -47.32
C PRO A 647 6.96 -15.17 -47.53
N GLU A 648 6.20 -14.13 -47.91
CA GLU A 648 6.70 -12.75 -48.11
C GLU A 648 7.26 -12.12 -46.83
N LEU A 649 6.78 -12.52 -45.66
CA LEU A 649 7.30 -12.05 -44.37
C LEU A 649 8.45 -12.94 -43.88
N TYR A 650 8.39 -14.24 -44.17
CA TYR A 650 9.39 -15.20 -43.72
C TYR A 650 10.79 -14.88 -44.27
N VAL A 651 10.88 -14.31 -45.48
CA VAL A 651 12.15 -13.78 -46.02
C VAL A 651 12.79 -12.75 -45.09
N TYR A 652 11.97 -11.83 -44.54
CA TYR A 652 12.44 -10.84 -43.58
C TYR A 652 12.92 -11.49 -42.28
N TRP A 653 12.16 -12.44 -41.73
CA TRP A 653 12.58 -13.17 -40.52
C TRP A 653 13.87 -13.96 -40.75
N LYS A 654 13.99 -14.69 -41.86
CA LYS A 654 15.21 -15.42 -42.21
C LYS A 654 16.42 -14.49 -42.22
N THR A 655 16.29 -13.32 -42.84
CA THR A 655 17.33 -12.29 -42.85
C THR A 655 17.68 -11.85 -41.43
N VAL A 656 16.68 -11.50 -40.61
CA VAL A 656 16.88 -11.10 -39.20
C VAL A 656 17.63 -12.16 -38.39
N PHE A 657 17.29 -13.45 -38.56
CA PHE A 657 17.96 -14.54 -37.83
C PHE A 657 19.40 -14.76 -38.30
N CYS A 658 19.67 -14.67 -39.61
CA CYS A 658 21.04 -14.73 -40.14
C CYS A 658 21.90 -13.60 -39.56
N GLU A 659 21.40 -12.36 -39.61
CA GLU A 659 22.10 -11.18 -39.11
C GLU A 659 22.35 -11.26 -37.59
N ILE A 660 21.36 -11.72 -36.81
CA ILE A 660 21.55 -11.95 -35.37
C ILE A 660 22.60 -13.03 -35.14
N SER A 661 22.60 -14.11 -35.91
CA SER A 661 23.56 -15.21 -35.76
C SER A 661 25.00 -14.74 -36.01
N GLU A 662 25.19 -13.91 -37.03
CA GLU A 662 26.47 -13.26 -37.32
C GLU A 662 26.88 -12.29 -36.19
N MET A 663 25.96 -11.45 -35.72
CA MET A 663 26.23 -10.49 -34.64
C MET A 663 26.69 -11.17 -33.34
N ILE A 664 26.11 -12.31 -32.98
CA ILE A 664 26.43 -12.99 -31.71
C ILE A 664 27.48 -14.09 -31.85
N GLY A 665 27.88 -14.45 -33.07
CA GLY A 665 28.82 -15.54 -33.34
C GLY A 665 28.28 -16.93 -33.01
N GLN A 666 26.96 -17.13 -33.06
CA GLN A 666 26.28 -18.40 -32.78
C GLN A 666 25.15 -18.59 -33.79
N GLU A 667 25.12 -19.74 -34.47
CA GLU A 667 24.04 -20.07 -35.40
C GLU A 667 22.72 -20.30 -34.65
N ILE A 668 21.70 -19.51 -34.98
CA ILE A 668 20.34 -19.63 -34.46
C ILE A 668 19.38 -19.93 -35.60
N SER A 669 18.66 -21.04 -35.52
CA SER A 669 17.63 -21.40 -36.49
C SER A 669 16.37 -20.51 -36.36
N PRO A 670 15.73 -20.10 -37.47
CA PRO A 670 14.48 -19.37 -37.42
C PRO A 670 13.38 -20.16 -36.70
N SER A 671 12.94 -19.67 -35.54
CA SER A 671 11.87 -20.28 -34.75
C SER A 671 10.74 -19.28 -34.47
N PRO A 672 9.46 -19.66 -34.68
CA PRO A 672 8.33 -18.80 -34.34
C PRO A 672 8.23 -18.54 -32.83
N VAL A 673 8.64 -19.49 -31.99
CA VAL A 673 8.62 -19.34 -30.52
C VAL A 673 9.63 -18.27 -30.10
N MET A 674 10.85 -18.34 -30.64
CA MET A 674 11.88 -17.33 -30.39
C MET A 674 11.47 -15.96 -30.98
N ALA A 675 11.01 -15.96 -32.23
CA ALA A 675 10.66 -14.74 -32.96
C ALA A 675 9.44 -14.02 -32.40
N LEU A 676 8.43 -14.71 -31.86
CA LEU A 676 7.16 -14.14 -31.43
C LEU A 676 7.02 -14.10 -29.90
N LEU A 677 7.38 -15.18 -29.20
CA LEU A 677 7.28 -15.29 -27.74
C LEU A 677 8.55 -14.83 -27.02
N GLY A 678 9.71 -14.89 -27.68
CA GLY A 678 10.98 -14.45 -27.06
C GLY A 678 11.64 -15.51 -26.18
N GLU A 679 11.46 -16.78 -26.52
CA GLU A 679 12.17 -17.91 -25.92
C GLU A 679 13.66 -17.84 -26.32
N MET A 680 14.58 -18.00 -25.34
CA MET A 680 16.03 -17.77 -25.54
C MET A 680 16.91 -18.87 -24.93
N SER A 681 16.37 -20.04 -24.60
CA SER A 681 17.14 -21.14 -23.97
C SER A 681 18.30 -21.59 -24.84
N GLY A 682 18.11 -21.61 -26.16
CA GLY A 682 19.12 -21.96 -27.16
C GLY A 682 20.21 -20.91 -27.39
N VAL A 683 20.14 -19.73 -26.77
CA VAL A 683 21.13 -18.64 -26.96
C VAL A 683 22.08 -18.58 -25.77
N GLN A 684 23.37 -18.38 -26.02
CA GLN A 684 24.39 -18.17 -24.98
C GLN A 684 23.97 -17.10 -23.96
N THR A 685 24.10 -17.38 -22.67
CA THR A 685 23.59 -16.51 -21.58
C THR A 685 24.08 -15.06 -21.68
N ALA A 686 25.32 -14.82 -22.11
CA ALA A 686 25.86 -13.47 -22.31
C ALA A 686 25.17 -12.68 -23.44
N MET A 687 24.67 -13.38 -24.47
CA MET A 687 24.11 -12.80 -25.70
C MET A 687 22.57 -12.75 -25.71
N ARG A 688 21.89 -13.42 -24.76
CA ARG A 688 20.42 -13.45 -24.66
C ARG A 688 19.79 -12.07 -24.68
N HIS A 689 20.40 -11.10 -23.99
CA HIS A 689 19.86 -9.74 -23.91
C HIS A 689 19.91 -9.02 -25.27
N LEU A 690 21.02 -9.15 -26.00
CA LEU A 690 21.15 -8.55 -27.33
C LEU A 690 20.18 -9.21 -28.32
N ALA A 691 20.18 -10.55 -28.40
CA ALA A 691 19.29 -11.30 -29.29
C ALA A 691 17.81 -10.98 -29.03
N GLY A 692 17.40 -10.97 -27.75
CA GLY A 692 16.03 -10.61 -27.35
C GLY A 692 15.65 -9.18 -27.77
N MET A 693 16.58 -8.22 -27.63
CA MET A 693 16.38 -6.84 -28.08
C MET A 693 16.20 -6.74 -29.59
N MET A 694 17.07 -7.40 -30.35
CA MET A 694 17.03 -7.40 -31.81
C MET A 694 15.72 -8.00 -32.34
N LEU A 695 15.25 -9.10 -31.75
CA LEU A 695 13.96 -9.72 -32.08
C LEU A 695 12.76 -8.84 -31.68
N LEU A 696 12.84 -8.11 -30.57
CA LEU A 696 11.79 -7.15 -30.18
C LEU A 696 11.67 -5.98 -31.15
N LEU A 697 12.80 -5.45 -31.63
CA LEU A 697 12.82 -4.42 -32.67
C LEU A 697 12.30 -4.96 -34.00
N ALA A 698 12.59 -6.22 -34.33
CA ALA A 698 12.02 -6.87 -35.49
C ALA A 698 10.48 -6.97 -35.38
N LYS A 699 9.94 -7.38 -34.22
CA LYS A 699 8.48 -7.36 -33.94
C LYS A 699 7.89 -5.97 -34.12
N ARG A 700 8.60 -4.91 -33.73
CA ARG A 700 8.16 -3.52 -33.94
C ARG A 700 8.01 -3.21 -35.44
N ARG A 701 8.97 -3.59 -36.29
CA ARG A 701 8.84 -3.41 -37.75
C ARG A 701 7.65 -4.18 -38.32
N VAL A 702 7.46 -5.43 -37.90
CA VAL A 702 6.29 -6.24 -38.29
C VAL A 702 4.99 -5.55 -37.88
N SER A 703 4.94 -4.95 -36.70
CA SER A 703 3.78 -4.20 -36.20
C SER A 703 3.49 -2.94 -37.02
N ILE A 704 4.52 -2.20 -37.44
CA ILE A 704 4.38 -0.98 -38.26
C ILE A 704 3.85 -1.34 -39.66
N CYS A 705 4.30 -2.46 -40.22
CA CYS A 705 3.85 -2.97 -41.52
C CYS A 705 2.63 -3.90 -41.41
N TRP A 706 1.95 -3.94 -40.26
CA TRP A 706 0.80 -4.82 -40.04
C TRP A 706 -0.35 -4.43 -40.97
N GLY A 707 -0.90 -5.40 -41.72
CA GLY A 707 -1.97 -5.16 -42.68
C GLY A 707 -1.55 -4.39 -43.94
N ARG A 708 -0.25 -4.12 -44.14
CA ARG A 708 0.27 -3.50 -45.38
C ARG A 708 0.77 -4.56 -46.37
N ILE A 709 0.68 -4.26 -47.66
CA ILE A 709 1.17 -5.11 -48.77
C ILE A 709 2.69 -5.29 -48.68
N ARG A 710 3.42 -4.21 -48.35
CA ARG A 710 4.88 -4.25 -48.25
C ARG A 710 5.34 -4.94 -46.97
N SER A 711 6.25 -5.91 -47.10
CA SER A 711 6.98 -6.50 -45.98
C SER A 711 8.00 -5.52 -45.37
N PRO A 712 8.39 -5.69 -44.10
CA PRO A 712 9.43 -4.88 -43.49
C PRO A 712 10.80 -5.10 -44.16
N ARG A 713 11.64 -4.07 -44.18
CA ARG A 713 13.02 -4.14 -44.69
C ARG A 713 13.99 -4.33 -43.53
N ALA A 714 15.00 -5.19 -43.73
CA ALA A 714 16.07 -5.41 -42.75
C ALA A 714 16.89 -4.13 -42.48
N SER A 715 17.13 -3.30 -43.50
CA SER A 715 17.83 -2.03 -43.34
C SER A 715 17.15 -1.06 -42.38
N ASP A 716 15.81 -1.00 -42.39
CA ASP A 716 15.08 -0.17 -41.45
C ASP A 716 15.10 -0.73 -40.02
N TRP A 717 15.15 -2.06 -39.89
CA TRP A 717 15.29 -2.74 -38.59
C TRP A 717 16.66 -2.47 -37.98
N LEU A 718 17.74 -2.57 -38.76
CA LEU A 718 19.10 -2.20 -38.34
C LEU A 718 19.18 -0.73 -37.92
N ARG A 719 18.51 0.18 -38.64
CA ARG A 719 18.42 1.59 -38.25
C ARG A 719 17.71 1.78 -36.90
N ASP A 720 16.62 1.06 -36.67
CA ASP A 720 15.92 1.08 -35.37
C ASP A 720 16.82 0.53 -34.25
N ALA A 721 17.67 -0.47 -34.53
CA ALA A 721 18.64 -1.03 -33.59
C ALA A 721 19.74 -0.03 -33.23
N ALA A 722 20.36 0.61 -34.23
CA ALA A 722 21.37 1.64 -34.02
C ALA A 722 20.84 2.81 -33.16
N TYR A 723 19.63 3.30 -33.49
CA TYR A 723 18.98 4.36 -32.69
C TYR A 723 18.67 3.91 -31.26
N CYS A 724 18.17 2.69 -31.07
CA CYS A 724 17.84 2.16 -29.74
C CYS A 724 19.07 1.99 -28.86
N GLN A 725 20.20 1.55 -29.44
CA GLN A 725 21.47 1.42 -28.75
C GLN A 725 21.91 2.77 -28.17
N GLU A 726 21.89 3.83 -28.96
CA GLU A 726 22.32 5.17 -28.54
C GLU A 726 21.48 5.68 -27.38
N GLN A 727 20.14 5.60 -27.51
CA GLN A 727 19.20 6.07 -26.48
C GLN A 727 19.36 5.32 -25.15
N LEU A 728 19.57 4.01 -25.20
CA LEU A 728 19.77 3.23 -23.99
C LEU A 728 21.11 3.54 -23.35
N THR A 729 22.19 3.58 -24.14
CA THR A 729 23.54 3.87 -23.61
C THR A 729 23.53 5.17 -22.81
N ASN A 730 22.91 6.22 -23.37
CA ASN A 730 22.73 7.49 -22.68
C ASN A 730 21.87 7.37 -21.41
N TYR A 731 20.75 6.65 -21.46
CA TYR A 731 19.89 6.43 -20.29
C TYR A 731 20.62 5.73 -19.13
N TRP A 732 21.37 4.66 -19.43
CA TRP A 732 22.05 3.87 -18.40
C TRP A 732 23.27 4.60 -17.82
N GLU A 733 24.03 5.32 -18.66
CA GLU A 733 25.16 6.15 -18.20
C GLU A 733 24.69 7.26 -17.23
N LEU A 734 23.55 7.90 -17.52
CA LEU A 734 23.00 8.97 -16.68
C LEU A 734 22.33 8.46 -15.39
N MET A 735 21.67 7.30 -15.42
CA MET A 735 20.79 6.86 -14.32
C MET A 735 21.42 5.84 -13.37
N LEU A 736 22.41 5.06 -13.80
CA LEU A 736 22.86 3.87 -13.06
C LEU A 736 24.36 3.79 -12.81
N ALA A 737 25.15 4.78 -13.27
CA ALA A 737 26.58 4.90 -12.97
C ALA A 737 27.36 3.57 -13.08
N GLY A 738 27.16 2.82 -14.17
CA GLY A 738 27.77 1.49 -14.35
C GLY A 738 28.08 1.16 -15.82
N SER A 739 29.11 0.32 -16.04
CA SER A 739 29.70 -0.07 -17.33
C SER A 739 28.93 -1.16 -18.12
N ARG A 740 28.01 -1.86 -17.45
CA ARG A 740 27.21 -2.99 -18.00
C ARG A 740 26.56 -2.79 -19.39
N PRO A 741 26.09 -1.60 -19.81
CA PRO A 741 25.40 -1.42 -21.09
C PRO A 741 26.32 -1.50 -22.31
N ARG A 742 27.59 -1.07 -22.17
CA ARG A 742 28.53 -1.01 -23.32
C ARG A 742 28.86 -2.41 -23.83
N ASP A 743 28.97 -3.38 -22.92
CA ASP A 743 29.31 -4.76 -23.25
C ASP A 743 28.17 -5.48 -23.98
N ILE A 744 26.91 -5.18 -23.64
CA ILE A 744 25.72 -5.78 -24.28
C ILE A 744 25.64 -5.42 -25.77
N TRP A 745 26.02 -4.18 -26.13
CA TRP A 745 25.92 -3.68 -27.51
C TRP A 745 27.24 -3.77 -28.30
N ALA A 746 28.33 -4.24 -27.69
CA ALA A 746 29.62 -4.38 -28.36
C ALA A 746 29.56 -5.26 -29.64
N PRO A 747 28.82 -6.38 -29.66
CA PRO A 747 28.70 -7.18 -30.88
C PRO A 747 27.94 -6.47 -32.00
N LEU A 748 26.86 -5.74 -31.67
CA LEU A 748 26.11 -4.93 -32.65
C LEU A 748 26.98 -3.81 -33.23
N ARG A 749 27.78 -3.13 -32.40
CA ARG A 749 28.69 -2.07 -32.88
C ARG A 749 29.72 -2.61 -33.86
N SER A 750 30.40 -3.69 -33.48
CA SER A 750 31.41 -4.34 -34.32
C SER A 750 30.81 -4.77 -35.66
N TYR A 751 29.58 -5.29 -35.62
CA TYR A 751 28.82 -5.66 -36.82
C TYR A 751 28.49 -4.44 -37.70
N LEU A 752 27.93 -3.37 -37.13
CA LEU A 752 27.63 -2.14 -37.88
C LEU A 752 28.87 -1.49 -38.47
N GLU A 753 30.01 -1.54 -37.78
CA GLU A 753 31.31 -1.07 -38.28
C GLU A 753 31.78 -1.91 -39.48
N SER A 754 31.62 -3.23 -39.42
CA SER A 754 31.95 -4.14 -40.54
C SER A 754 31.08 -3.95 -41.79
N MET A 755 29.87 -3.41 -41.63
CA MET A 755 28.97 -3.06 -42.75
C MET A 755 29.23 -1.66 -43.33
N SER A 756 30.04 -0.84 -42.66
CA SER A 756 30.32 0.56 -43.06
C SER A 756 31.61 0.72 -43.89
N VAL A 757 32.18 -0.39 -44.34
CA VAL A 757 33.23 -0.52 -45.37
C VAL A 757 32.56 -0.87 -46.70
#